data_AF-A0A8C5H9J7-F1
#
_entry.id   AF-A0A8C5H9J7-F1
#
_cell.length_a   1.000
_cell.length_b   1.000
_cell.length_c   1.000
_cell.angle_alpha   90.00
_cell.angle_beta   90.00
_cell.angle_gamma   90.00
#
_symmetry.space_group_name_H-M   'P 1'
#
loop_
_entity.id
_entity.type
_entity.pdbx_description
1 polymer ?
#
loop_
_entity_poly.entity_id
_entity_poly.type
_entity_poly.pdbx_seq_one_letter_code
_entity_poly.pdbx_strand_id
1 'polypeptide(L)'
;MKRTIYGSWDLSSFKKNIVVLCWAREYNITHLSYQSSSARLQWITTHVTVFVCVCVCVCVYVCFQTSIVGLNQALFQPYPSELIFQSFSPGLTYELPLVLLNNDKVPRCVKLEPVDSEYFHVKSHESSGKKVASGMTVTFTVLFTPRENKDYCHSLFFRTERECFEIPVSAIGPRAILNFEDDIHLPVCLVKASTQKTCFVRNVGNCQAKFKLGTQSPFSVTPSSGTLDVNEGIQVTVDFQPITSGVYKEDMILHYHTGEDVHISLSGICEEANLQLSPNSVWFEKTFISLVSQQTVSLTNKTDVPLRYCWTDMPTQQEKDLRLLINVQLHFNVKLTTDDSILLLTHASSLAFSLGNAKILVIIGTGIFFNLIIVCLYLAQEGEIWPSMTANFNITFKPKEAKLYQQTLFCDVTGCESLLPLNINGEGVGPKIVLDYYLKDMKNVFIGDKDHYMVKVSNKGLIDAYFRLSGPDTTFGRCFSFSPKEGVIPSGTCQIVEVTFHSCDLGSFSENLQLAVRGRPQPLTLTFRGCVIAPTFHFDVSGINFGDVAFGFPFTTACTIFNTSFVPMTFALRVVGDGQGPPSVSGFQQVSDLSRRNWQGYTGANVPPHPVEFTVSPDTDTVDAMSDVLIEVTLCSNTVRRYRLALVVDIEGVGKEIMTLPINARLKSHKLT
;
A
#
# COMPACT_ATOMS: atom_id res chain seq x y z
N MET A 1 45.54 -0.74 2.79
CA MET A 1 46.58 -0.01 3.55
C MET A 1 46.83 -0.76 4.84
N LYS A 2 48.09 -1.18 5.08
CA LYS A 2 48.77 -1.68 6.31
C LYS A 2 47.91 -2.47 7.34
N ARG A 3 47.89 -3.82 7.33
CA ARG A 3 48.84 -4.82 7.93
C ARG A 3 49.01 -4.64 9.46
N THR A 4 48.90 -5.64 10.36
CA THR A 4 49.46 -7.03 10.37
C THR A 4 48.83 -7.82 11.56
N ILE A 5 48.19 -8.98 11.34
CA ILE A 5 48.55 -10.39 11.71
C ILE A 5 49.31 -10.60 13.03
N TYR A 6 48.73 -11.39 13.97
CA TYR A 6 49.34 -12.43 14.85
C TYR A 6 48.15 -13.25 15.43
N GLY A 7 48.07 -14.58 15.43
CA GLY A 7 49.09 -15.63 15.38
C GLY A 7 49.20 -16.32 16.74
N SER A 8 48.42 -17.37 16.98
CA SER A 8 48.49 -18.22 18.19
C SER A 8 49.81 -18.98 18.26
N TRP A 9 50.55 -18.94 19.37
CA TRP A 9 51.50 -19.99 19.72
C TRP A 9 51.62 -20.17 21.24
N ASP A 10 51.32 -21.39 21.62
CA ASP A 10 51.67 -22.09 22.85
C ASP A 10 53.20 -22.25 22.95
N LEU A 11 53.81 -21.92 24.10
CA LEU A 11 55.22 -22.25 24.36
C LEU A 11 55.49 -22.26 25.86
N SER A 12 55.23 -23.45 26.43
CA SER A 12 56.18 -24.08 27.34
C SER A 12 57.61 -23.99 26.76
N SER A 13 58.60 -23.80 27.64
CA SER A 13 60.03 -23.57 27.36
C SER A 13 60.42 -22.11 27.06
N PHE A 14 61.00 -21.44 28.07
CA PHE A 14 62.28 -20.71 28.00
C PHE A 14 62.58 -20.07 29.37
N LYS A 15 62.83 -20.92 30.37
CA LYS A 15 63.63 -20.54 31.55
C LYS A 15 65.10 -20.56 31.13
N LYS A 16 65.72 -19.39 31.00
CA LYS A 16 67.11 -19.10 31.40
C LYS A 16 67.56 -17.77 30.76
N ASN A 17 68.11 -16.92 31.60
CA ASN A 17 68.95 -15.75 31.29
C ASN A 17 68.21 -14.55 30.69
N ILE A 18 67.98 -13.53 31.53
CA ILE A 18 68.35 -12.11 31.35
C ILE A 18 67.82 -11.37 32.61
N VAL A 19 68.66 -11.30 33.63
CA VAL A 19 68.60 -10.26 34.68
C VAL A 19 70.00 -9.68 34.74
N VAL A 20 70.30 -8.84 33.77
CA VAL A 20 71.38 -7.85 33.82
C VAL A 20 70.83 -6.64 33.05
N LEU A 21 70.93 -5.45 33.66
CA LEU A 21 70.53 -4.13 33.13
C LEU A 21 69.10 -3.66 33.44
N CYS A 22 68.87 -3.29 34.70
CA CYS A 22 68.14 -2.05 35.05
C CYS A 22 68.50 -1.62 36.49
N TRP A 23 69.80 -1.43 36.74
CA TRP A 23 70.31 -0.77 37.94
C TRP A 23 71.46 0.15 37.53
N ALA A 24 71.11 1.14 36.72
CA ALA A 24 72.00 2.21 36.27
C ALA A 24 71.18 3.46 35.94
N ARG A 25 70.53 4.03 36.97
CA ARG A 25 69.97 5.39 36.88
C ARG A 25 69.80 6.06 38.24
N GLU A 26 70.77 5.89 39.15
CA GLU A 26 70.76 6.69 40.37
C GLU A 26 72.13 6.99 41.01
N TYR A 27 73.26 6.77 40.32
CA TYR A 27 74.55 7.30 40.81
C TYR A 27 75.42 7.87 39.69
N ASN A 28 75.85 9.10 39.93
CA ASN A 28 76.57 10.02 39.07
C ASN A 28 77.96 9.48 38.67
N ILE A 29 78.36 9.78 37.45
CA ILE A 29 79.63 9.41 36.81
C ILE A 29 80.84 9.97 37.57
N THR A 30 81.94 9.21 37.64
CA THR A 30 83.30 9.66 37.25
C THR A 30 84.28 8.48 37.15
N HIS A 31 84.80 8.26 35.92
CA HIS A 31 86.14 7.79 35.49
C HIS A 31 87.04 7.00 36.50
N LEU A 32 87.75 5.90 36.18
CA LEU A 32 88.60 5.58 35.02
C LEU A 32 88.85 4.06 34.91
N SER A 33 88.75 3.56 33.67
CA SER A 33 89.68 2.68 32.93
C SER A 33 90.95 2.12 33.61
N TYR A 34 91.26 0.82 33.43
CA TYR A 34 92.33 0.36 32.51
C TYR A 34 92.42 -1.19 32.40
N GLN A 35 92.78 -1.64 31.20
CA GLN A 35 93.03 -3.03 30.79
C GLN A 35 94.41 -3.56 31.25
N SER A 36 94.54 -4.90 31.26
CA SER A 36 95.69 -5.72 30.77
C SER A 36 97.11 -5.35 31.27
N SER A 37 98.03 -6.24 31.65
CA SER A 37 98.25 -7.67 31.46
C SER A 37 99.69 -7.96 31.92
N SER A 38 100.00 -9.23 32.19
CA SER A 38 101.32 -9.87 31.95
C SER A 38 102.49 -9.67 32.95
N ALA A 39 102.59 -10.66 33.85
CA ALA A 39 103.76 -11.54 34.04
C ALA A 39 105.17 -10.97 34.37
N ARG A 40 105.40 -10.64 35.65
CA ARG A 40 106.52 -11.15 36.51
C ARG A 40 106.56 -10.40 37.84
N LEU A 41 105.70 -10.83 38.77
CA LEU A 41 105.88 -10.70 40.23
C LEU A 41 105.18 -11.91 40.87
N GLN A 42 105.64 -13.09 40.45
CA GLN A 42 105.26 -14.37 41.05
C GLN A 42 105.89 -14.45 42.44
N TRP A 43 105.03 -14.56 43.47
CA TRP A 43 105.25 -14.69 44.93
C TRP A 43 104.88 -13.50 45.84
N ILE A 44 104.38 -12.36 45.34
CA ILE A 44 103.82 -11.27 46.19
C ILE A 44 102.47 -10.77 45.64
N THR A 45 101.55 -11.68 45.34
CA THR A 45 100.14 -11.39 45.01
C THR A 45 99.17 -12.40 45.67
N THR A 46 99.57 -12.97 46.82
CA THR A 46 98.76 -13.94 47.59
C THR A 46 98.44 -13.47 49.01
N HIS A 47 98.95 -12.32 49.47
CA HIS A 47 98.77 -11.84 50.85
C HIS A 47 98.19 -10.42 51.02
N VAL A 48 97.80 -9.73 49.95
CA VAL A 48 97.15 -8.39 50.05
C VAL A 48 95.63 -8.45 49.79
N THR A 49 95.15 -9.41 49.00
CA THR A 49 93.71 -9.67 48.84
C THR A 49 93.09 -10.43 50.01
N VAL A 50 93.89 -11.06 50.87
CA VAL A 50 93.39 -11.75 52.07
C VAL A 50 93.11 -10.76 53.21
N PHE A 51 93.83 -9.63 53.30
CA PHE A 51 93.61 -8.68 54.41
C PHE A 51 92.45 -7.70 54.18
N VAL A 52 92.16 -7.33 52.92
CA VAL A 52 91.00 -6.49 52.60
C VAL A 52 89.70 -7.32 52.52
N CYS A 53 89.79 -8.59 52.11
CA CYS A 53 88.62 -9.50 52.11
C CYS A 53 88.24 -9.97 53.52
N VAL A 54 89.19 -10.01 54.48
CA VAL A 54 88.87 -10.36 55.89
C VAL A 54 88.38 -9.15 56.69
N CYS A 55 88.82 -7.91 56.42
CA CYS A 55 88.32 -6.75 57.17
C CYS A 55 86.90 -6.29 56.75
N VAL A 56 86.49 -6.45 55.49
CA VAL A 56 85.10 -6.16 55.09
C VAL A 56 84.15 -7.28 55.51
N CYS A 57 84.64 -8.53 55.59
CA CYS A 57 83.87 -9.65 56.10
C CYS A 57 83.68 -9.60 57.63
N VAL A 58 84.48 -8.83 58.37
CA VAL A 58 84.32 -8.67 59.84
C VAL A 58 83.58 -7.38 60.22
N CYS A 59 83.42 -6.41 59.32
CA CYS A 59 82.65 -5.18 59.59
C CYS A 59 81.18 -5.20 59.12
N VAL A 60 80.73 -6.21 58.36
CA VAL A 60 79.30 -6.40 57.99
C VAL A 60 78.70 -7.64 58.67
N TYR A 61 79.38 -8.18 59.69
CA TYR A 61 78.81 -9.19 60.59
C TYR A 61 77.87 -8.58 61.66
N VAL A 62 77.47 -7.33 61.47
CA VAL A 62 76.45 -6.65 62.28
C VAL A 62 75.41 -6.07 61.32
N CYS A 63 74.20 -6.64 61.37
CA CYS A 63 72.97 -6.20 60.69
C CYS A 63 72.88 -6.37 59.16
N PHE A 64 72.47 -7.55 58.66
CA PHE A 64 71.44 -7.70 57.61
C PHE A 64 71.04 -9.18 57.47
N GLN A 65 69.92 -9.61 58.10
CA GLN A 65 69.30 -10.91 57.80
C GLN A 65 68.48 -10.77 56.50
N THR A 66 68.95 -11.40 55.41
CA THR A 66 68.27 -11.43 54.12
C THR A 66 67.11 -12.44 54.11
N SER A 67 65.91 -12.01 53.71
CA SER A 67 64.76 -12.90 53.45
C SER A 67 65.12 -13.98 52.43
N ILE A 68 64.66 -15.22 52.64
CA ILE A 68 64.82 -16.34 51.68
C ILE A 68 63.50 -16.63 50.94
N VAL A 69 62.41 -15.91 51.24
CA VAL A 69 61.16 -15.98 50.47
C VAL A 69 61.42 -15.41 49.07
N GLY A 70 61.08 -16.19 48.03
CA GLY A 70 61.27 -15.79 46.64
C GLY A 70 60.42 -14.56 46.27
N LEU A 71 60.87 -13.75 45.32
CA LEU A 71 60.22 -12.49 44.90
C LEU A 71 58.73 -12.59 44.51
N ASN A 72 58.20 -13.80 44.33
CA ASN A 72 56.80 -14.07 43.94
C ASN A 72 55.94 -14.70 45.05
N GLN A 73 56.40 -14.73 46.31
CA GLN A 73 55.64 -15.28 47.44
C GLN A 73 55.41 -14.20 48.49
N ALA A 74 54.15 -14.07 48.93
CA ALA A 74 53.74 -13.10 49.95
C ALA A 74 54.45 -13.36 51.28
N LEU A 75 55.00 -12.32 51.89
CA LEU A 75 55.68 -12.39 53.19
C LEU A 75 54.69 -12.60 54.33
N PHE A 76 53.51 -11.99 54.21
CA PHE A 76 52.40 -12.19 55.14
C PHE A 76 51.22 -12.85 54.45
N GLN A 77 50.62 -13.83 55.13
CA GLN A 77 49.40 -14.45 54.68
C GLN A 77 48.23 -14.01 55.58
N PRO A 78 47.21 -13.33 55.02
CA PRO A 78 46.02 -12.96 55.76
C PRO A 78 45.06 -14.13 55.93
N TYR A 79 44.46 -14.23 57.11
CA TYR A 79 43.39 -15.15 57.43
C TYR A 79 42.30 -14.44 58.24
N PRO A 80 41.05 -14.34 57.73
CA PRO A 80 40.62 -14.72 56.38
C PRO A 80 41.20 -13.78 55.29
N SER A 81 41.15 -14.21 54.03
CA SER A 81 41.64 -13.42 52.87
C SER A 81 40.70 -12.30 52.43
N GLU A 82 39.43 -12.37 52.84
CA GLU A 82 38.42 -11.33 52.70
C GLU A 82 37.61 -11.31 54.00
N LEU A 83 37.21 -10.12 54.45
CA LEU A 83 36.35 -9.94 55.63
C LEU A 83 34.93 -9.62 55.18
N ILE A 84 33.98 -10.47 55.53
CA ILE A 84 32.57 -10.30 55.17
C ILE A 84 31.74 -10.14 56.44
N PHE A 85 31.11 -8.98 56.62
CA PHE A 85 30.09 -8.75 57.63
C PHE A 85 28.71 -9.03 57.02
N GLN A 86 27.94 -9.93 57.63
CA GLN A 86 26.57 -10.27 57.20
C GLN A 86 25.59 -10.03 58.36
N SER A 87 24.32 -9.80 58.02
CA SER A 87 23.22 -9.70 59.01
C SER A 87 23.47 -8.66 60.10
N PHE A 88 24.00 -7.50 59.72
CA PHE A 88 24.22 -6.40 60.65
C PHE A 88 22.99 -5.50 60.79
N SER A 89 22.92 -4.78 61.92
CA SER A 89 21.90 -3.78 62.21
C SER A 89 22.55 -2.41 62.45
N PRO A 90 21.95 -1.30 62.03
CA PRO A 90 22.54 0.02 62.17
C PRO A 90 22.73 0.40 63.64
N GLY A 91 23.86 1.05 63.96
CA GLY A 91 24.18 1.50 65.31
C GLY A 91 24.80 0.45 66.24
N LEU A 92 24.87 -0.81 65.83
CA LEU A 92 25.65 -1.84 66.53
C LEU A 92 27.06 -1.93 65.95
N THR A 93 28.07 -2.20 66.78
CA THR A 93 29.46 -2.38 66.32
C THR A 93 29.79 -3.87 66.28
N TYR A 94 30.29 -4.32 65.13
CA TYR A 94 30.68 -5.70 64.88
C TYR A 94 32.21 -5.79 64.81
N GLU A 95 32.78 -6.86 65.35
CA GLU A 95 34.23 -7.06 65.38
C GLU A 95 34.60 -8.36 64.66
N LEU A 96 35.53 -8.31 63.71
CA LEU A 96 36.11 -9.48 63.05
C LEU A 96 37.64 -9.49 63.24
N PRO A 97 38.22 -10.62 63.70
CA PRO A 97 39.66 -10.76 63.81
C PRO A 97 40.28 -11.08 62.44
N LEU A 98 41.25 -10.29 62.04
CA LEU A 98 42.13 -10.52 60.90
C LEU A 98 43.50 -10.94 61.41
N VAL A 99 43.94 -12.14 61.06
CA VAL A 99 45.22 -12.69 61.49
C VAL A 99 46.19 -12.65 60.31
N LEU A 100 47.33 -11.98 60.47
CA LEU A 100 48.42 -12.00 59.49
C LEU A 100 49.55 -12.90 60.01
N LEU A 101 49.86 -13.97 59.28
CA LEU A 101 50.94 -14.89 59.59
C LEU A 101 52.22 -14.48 58.85
N ASN A 102 53.33 -14.30 59.58
CA ASN A 102 54.64 -14.09 58.95
C ASN A 102 55.23 -15.42 58.46
N ASN A 103 55.21 -15.64 57.15
CA ASN A 103 55.76 -16.83 56.50
C ASN A 103 57.26 -16.71 56.19
N ASP A 104 57.90 -15.57 56.47
CA ASP A 104 59.35 -15.39 56.30
C ASP A 104 60.12 -16.00 57.48
N LYS A 105 61.37 -16.43 57.25
CA LYS A 105 62.30 -16.94 58.29
C LYS A 105 62.89 -15.82 59.17
N VAL A 106 62.61 -14.57 58.81
CA VAL A 106 63.14 -13.36 59.46
C VAL A 106 61.98 -12.58 60.08
N PRO A 107 62.19 -11.93 61.25
CA PRO A 107 61.18 -11.06 61.83
C PRO A 107 60.86 -9.86 60.91
N ARG A 108 59.59 -9.70 60.51
CA ARG A 108 59.12 -8.67 59.56
C ARG A 108 58.14 -7.70 60.21
N CYS A 109 58.21 -6.42 59.83
CA CYS A 109 57.23 -5.42 60.23
C CYS A 109 56.09 -5.35 59.20
N VAL A 110 54.86 -5.33 59.68
CA VAL A 110 53.67 -4.99 58.88
C VAL A 110 53.02 -3.74 59.48
N LYS A 111 52.70 -2.77 58.62
CA LYS A 111 52.01 -1.54 58.99
C LYS A 111 50.71 -1.47 58.21
N LEU A 112 49.63 -1.17 58.92
CA LEU A 112 48.36 -0.81 58.32
C LEU A 112 48.47 0.64 57.81
N GLU A 113 48.12 0.88 56.55
CA GLU A 113 47.95 2.24 56.05
C GLU A 113 46.72 2.91 56.70
N PRO A 114 46.74 4.23 56.94
CA PRO A 114 45.62 4.90 57.59
C PRO A 114 44.31 4.61 56.85
N VAL A 115 43.36 4.01 57.58
CA VAL A 115 42.03 3.66 57.06
C VAL A 115 41.18 4.92 57.07
N ASP A 116 40.95 5.50 55.90
CA ASP A 116 40.05 6.64 55.72
C ASP A 116 38.63 6.13 55.50
N SER A 117 37.98 5.69 56.59
CA SER A 117 36.60 5.19 56.57
C SER A 117 35.85 5.62 57.82
N GLU A 118 34.64 6.16 57.64
CA GLU A 118 33.73 6.51 58.73
C GLU A 118 33.02 5.29 59.35
N TYR A 119 33.12 4.11 58.73
CA TYR A 119 32.38 2.90 59.10
C TYR A 119 33.28 1.75 59.52
N PHE A 120 34.50 1.68 58.99
CA PHE A 120 35.48 0.65 59.32
C PHE A 120 36.62 1.24 60.15
N HIS A 121 36.87 0.65 61.32
CA HIS A 121 37.97 1.04 62.20
C HIS A 121 38.80 -0.18 62.55
N VAL A 122 40.13 -0.08 62.50
CA VAL A 122 41.00 -1.22 62.81
C VAL A 122 41.74 -0.97 64.11
N LYS A 123 41.50 -1.82 65.11
CA LYS A 123 42.28 -1.85 66.35
C LYS A 123 43.41 -2.85 66.21
N SER A 124 44.65 -2.42 66.43
CA SER A 124 45.80 -3.32 66.57
C SER A 124 46.04 -3.64 68.04
N HIS A 125 46.16 -4.92 68.37
CA HIS A 125 46.45 -5.36 69.73
C HIS A 125 47.97 -5.32 69.98
N GLU A 126 48.44 -4.27 70.67
CA GLU A 126 49.75 -4.06 71.31
C GLU A 126 51.06 -4.24 70.48
N SER A 127 50.95 -4.42 69.16
CA SER A 127 52.09 -4.75 68.30
C SER A 127 52.10 -4.07 66.92
N SER A 128 51.36 -2.97 66.73
CA SER A 128 51.45 -2.17 65.50
C SER A 128 52.85 -1.59 65.31
N GLY A 129 53.51 -1.95 64.20
CA GLY A 129 54.84 -1.44 63.86
C GLY A 129 56.02 -2.16 64.55
N LYS A 130 55.79 -3.22 65.33
CA LYS A 130 56.87 -4.09 65.85
C LYS A 130 57.14 -5.23 64.87
N LYS A 131 58.38 -5.77 64.87
CA LYS A 131 58.74 -6.90 64.01
C LYS A 131 58.08 -8.19 64.53
N VAL A 132 57.25 -8.82 63.70
CA VAL A 132 56.61 -10.12 63.96
C VAL A 132 57.62 -11.22 63.66
N ALA A 133 57.95 -12.07 64.64
CA ALA A 133 58.91 -13.16 64.44
C ALA A 133 58.42 -14.18 63.40
N SER A 134 59.35 -14.96 62.84
CA SER A 134 59.03 -16.03 61.89
C SER A 134 58.02 -17.01 62.48
N GLY A 135 56.95 -17.33 61.74
CA GLY A 135 55.91 -18.26 62.19
C GLY A 135 54.96 -17.70 63.26
N MET A 136 55.15 -16.46 63.71
CA MET A 136 54.22 -15.79 64.63
C MET A 136 53.14 -15.05 63.84
N THR A 137 51.98 -14.89 64.47
CA THR A 137 50.85 -14.15 63.94
C THR A 137 50.72 -12.78 64.62
N VAL A 138 50.21 -11.81 63.86
CA VAL A 138 49.71 -10.55 64.41
C VAL A 138 48.22 -10.44 64.11
N THR A 139 47.43 -10.07 65.10
CA THR A 139 45.98 -9.96 64.97
C THR A 139 45.56 -8.49 64.94
N PHE A 140 44.81 -8.12 63.91
CA PHE A 140 44.12 -6.85 63.77
C PHE A 140 42.63 -7.10 63.96
N THR A 141 41.97 -6.34 64.82
CA THR A 141 40.52 -6.42 64.99
C THR A 141 39.87 -5.34 64.13
N VAL A 142 39.14 -5.76 63.10
CA VAL A 142 38.38 -4.86 62.23
C VAL A 142 37.01 -4.66 62.83
N LEU A 143 36.69 -3.41 63.14
CA LEU A 143 35.42 -2.95 63.69
C LEU A 143 34.60 -2.36 62.57
N PHE A 144 33.33 -2.74 62.51
CA PHE A 144 32.37 -2.21 61.56
C PHE A 144 31.18 -1.62 62.31
N THR A 145 30.91 -0.33 62.11
CA THR A 145 29.78 0.38 62.71
C THR A 145 28.88 0.95 61.59
N PRO A 146 27.90 0.18 61.10
CA PRO A 146 26.96 0.62 60.06
C PRO A 146 26.06 1.77 60.55
N ARG A 147 25.86 2.79 59.71
CA ARG A 147 24.85 3.85 59.95
C ARG A 147 23.50 3.55 59.30
N GLU A 148 23.50 2.79 58.21
CA GLU A 148 22.34 2.43 57.38
C GLU A 148 22.41 0.96 56.94
N ASN A 149 21.27 0.37 56.60
CA ASN A 149 21.17 -0.98 56.02
C ASN A 149 21.41 -0.96 54.51
N LYS A 150 22.68 -0.87 54.12
CA LYS A 150 23.14 -0.89 52.72
C LYS A 150 24.45 -1.67 52.61
N ASP A 151 24.83 -2.06 51.40
CA ASP A 151 26.10 -2.74 51.19
C ASP A 151 27.26 -1.75 51.37
N TYR A 152 28.27 -2.12 52.16
CA TYR A 152 29.50 -1.34 52.33
C TYR A 152 30.68 -2.13 51.77
N CYS A 153 31.48 -1.51 50.92
CA CYS A 153 32.72 -2.10 50.42
C CYS A 153 33.87 -1.18 50.78
N HIS A 154 34.93 -1.74 51.32
CA HIS A 154 36.17 -1.04 51.64
C HIS A 154 37.36 -1.98 51.50
N SER A 155 38.56 -1.41 51.38
CA SER A 155 39.79 -2.16 51.17
C SER A 155 40.84 -1.74 52.18
N LEU A 156 41.37 -2.71 52.93
CA LEU A 156 42.44 -2.48 53.89
C LEU A 156 43.80 -2.70 53.23
N PHE A 157 44.67 -1.70 53.25
CA PHE A 157 46.01 -1.77 52.68
C PHE A 157 47.05 -2.03 53.78
N PHE A 158 47.81 -3.11 53.61
CA PHE A 158 48.91 -3.48 54.50
C PHE A 158 50.24 -3.33 53.79
N ARG A 159 51.12 -2.53 54.37
CA ARG A 159 52.45 -2.24 53.84
C ARG A 159 53.52 -2.93 54.68
N THR A 160 54.35 -3.70 54.00
CA THR A 160 55.55 -4.33 54.55
C THR A 160 56.80 -3.67 53.95
N GLU A 161 57.98 -4.17 54.30
CA GLU A 161 59.26 -3.71 53.75
C GLU A 161 59.45 -4.02 52.25
N ARG A 162 58.70 -5.00 51.70
CA ARG A 162 58.85 -5.46 50.30
C ARG A 162 57.58 -5.36 49.46
N GLU A 163 56.42 -5.44 50.09
CA GLU A 163 55.13 -5.50 49.39
C GLU A 163 54.07 -4.65 50.08
N CYS A 164 53.11 -4.18 49.30
CA CYS A 164 51.83 -3.67 49.77
C CYS A 164 50.75 -4.62 49.24
N PHE A 165 49.87 -5.12 50.11
CA PHE A 165 48.79 -6.01 49.72
C PHE A 165 47.45 -5.52 50.30
N GLU A 166 46.39 -5.81 49.55
CA GLU A 166 45.03 -5.37 49.82
C GLU A 166 44.21 -6.52 50.41
N ILE A 167 43.39 -6.22 51.41
CA ILE A 167 42.38 -7.13 51.94
C ILE A 167 41.01 -6.47 51.79
N PRO A 168 40.13 -7.02 50.95
CA PRO A 168 38.78 -6.50 50.81
C PRO A 168 37.96 -6.76 52.07
N VAL A 169 37.14 -5.77 52.43
CA VAL A 169 36.18 -5.81 53.51
C VAL A 169 34.82 -5.43 52.94
N SER A 170 33.90 -6.37 52.94
CA SER A 170 32.54 -6.19 52.47
C SER A 170 31.56 -6.37 53.63
N ALA A 171 30.54 -5.53 53.69
CA ALA A 171 29.41 -5.70 54.58
C ALA A 171 28.15 -5.79 53.72
N ILE A 172 27.48 -6.93 53.78
CA ILE A 172 26.28 -7.23 52.98
C ILE A 172 25.05 -6.93 53.83
N GLY A 173 24.26 -5.96 53.39
CA GLY A 173 23.01 -5.55 54.04
C GLY A 173 21.91 -6.61 53.94
N PRO A 174 20.78 -6.41 54.62
CA PRO A 174 19.63 -7.32 54.49
C PRO A 174 19.12 -7.29 53.05
N ARG A 175 18.98 -8.47 52.43
CA ARG A 175 18.48 -8.62 51.05
C ARG A 175 17.08 -9.22 51.01
N ALA A 176 16.33 -8.79 50.01
CA ALA A 176 15.08 -9.39 49.60
C ALA A 176 15.38 -10.59 48.72
N ILE A 177 14.69 -11.71 48.94
CA ILE A 177 14.87 -12.92 48.15
C ILE A 177 13.49 -13.45 47.82
N LEU A 178 13.10 -13.38 46.56
CA LEU A 178 11.87 -13.98 46.07
C LEU A 178 12.14 -15.42 45.64
N ASN A 179 11.37 -16.35 46.20
CA ASN A 179 11.49 -17.78 45.92
C ASN A 179 10.82 -18.12 44.58
N PHE A 180 11.51 -17.83 43.47
CA PHE A 180 11.15 -18.31 42.13
C PHE A 180 11.77 -19.69 41.85
N GLU A 181 11.14 -20.46 40.96
CA GLU A 181 11.78 -21.63 40.33
C GLU A 181 12.80 -21.12 39.30
N ASP A 182 13.97 -21.77 39.21
CA ASP A 182 15.00 -21.39 38.22
C ASP A 182 14.55 -21.66 36.77
N ASP A 183 13.78 -22.74 36.57
CA ASP A 183 13.23 -23.17 35.28
C ASP A 183 11.70 -23.29 35.36
N ILE A 184 11.00 -22.46 34.59
CA ILE A 184 9.54 -22.49 34.48
C ILE A 184 9.16 -23.10 33.11
N HIS A 185 8.72 -24.36 33.16
CA HIS A 185 8.15 -25.06 32.01
C HIS A 185 6.65 -24.78 31.88
N LEU A 186 6.23 -24.20 30.75
CA LEU A 186 4.82 -24.01 30.42
C LEU A 186 4.24 -25.22 29.67
N PRO A 187 2.92 -25.47 29.78
CA PRO A 187 2.26 -26.52 29.02
C PRO A 187 2.39 -26.30 27.51
N VAL A 188 2.33 -27.41 26.75
CA VAL A 188 2.30 -27.39 25.29
C VAL A 188 1.12 -26.54 24.81
N CYS A 189 1.39 -25.64 23.86
CA CYS A 189 0.41 -24.71 23.32
C CYS A 189 0.26 -24.89 21.81
N LEU A 190 -0.94 -24.70 21.28
CA LEU A 190 -1.14 -24.61 19.83
C LEU A 190 -0.73 -23.23 19.31
N VAL A 191 -0.35 -23.16 18.03
CA VAL A 191 -0.07 -21.90 17.34
C VAL A 191 -1.24 -20.92 17.50
N LYS A 192 -0.99 -19.63 17.80
CA LYS A 192 -2.00 -18.56 18.02
C LYS A 192 -2.96 -18.81 19.21
N ALA A 193 -2.81 -19.91 19.95
CA ALA A 193 -3.48 -20.12 21.22
C ALA A 193 -2.67 -19.49 22.38
N SER A 194 -3.23 -19.51 23.58
CA SER A 194 -2.57 -19.02 24.79
C SER A 194 -2.63 -20.07 25.90
N THR A 195 -1.50 -20.34 26.54
CA THR A 195 -1.44 -21.13 27.78
C THR A 195 -0.81 -20.29 28.90
N GLN A 196 -1.11 -20.64 30.15
CA GLN A 196 -0.58 -19.92 31.31
C GLN A 196 -0.15 -20.88 32.41
N LYS A 197 0.89 -20.51 33.18
CA LYS A 197 1.32 -21.19 34.40
C LYS A 197 1.39 -20.18 35.54
N THR A 198 0.68 -20.44 36.62
CA THR A 198 0.72 -19.61 37.84
C THR A 198 1.67 -20.22 38.86
N CYS A 199 2.63 -19.41 39.30
CA CYS A 199 3.61 -19.72 40.33
C CYS A 199 3.29 -18.93 41.61
N PHE A 200 3.41 -19.56 42.77
CA PHE A 200 3.29 -18.87 44.06
C PHE A 200 4.70 -18.48 44.54
N VAL A 201 4.94 -17.18 44.64
CA VAL A 201 6.26 -16.60 44.96
C VAL A 201 6.18 -15.95 46.33
N ARG A 202 7.16 -16.23 47.19
CA ARG A 202 7.22 -15.67 48.55
C ARG A 202 8.54 -14.97 48.79
N ASN A 203 8.52 -13.86 49.52
CA ASN A 203 9.72 -13.21 50.01
C ASN A 203 10.29 -13.99 51.22
N VAL A 204 11.36 -14.73 50.98
CA VAL A 204 12.15 -15.47 51.99
C VAL A 204 13.37 -14.68 52.47
N GLY A 205 13.55 -13.45 51.98
CA GLY A 205 14.61 -12.55 52.41
C GLY A 205 14.34 -11.86 53.74
N ASN A 206 15.28 -11.02 54.15
CA ASN A 206 15.28 -10.33 55.45
C ASN A 206 14.78 -8.88 55.37
N CYS A 207 14.42 -8.40 54.18
CA CYS A 207 13.83 -7.07 53.98
C CYS A 207 12.69 -7.10 52.96
N GLN A 208 11.94 -6.01 52.86
CA GLN A 208 10.88 -5.84 51.87
C GLN A 208 11.45 -5.92 50.45
N ALA A 209 10.76 -6.67 49.59
CA ALA A 209 11.11 -6.90 48.19
C ALA A 209 10.26 -6.02 47.28
N LYS A 210 10.85 -4.96 46.72
CA LYS A 210 10.25 -4.23 45.60
C LYS A 210 10.86 -4.72 44.30
N PHE A 211 10.04 -5.27 43.41
CA PHE A 211 10.53 -5.97 42.22
C PHE A 211 9.77 -5.57 40.96
N LYS A 212 10.42 -5.78 39.80
CA LYS A 212 9.83 -5.71 38.48
C LYS A 212 10.18 -6.98 37.70
N LEU A 213 9.21 -7.50 36.96
CA LEU A 213 9.35 -8.65 36.09
C LEU A 213 9.29 -8.18 34.64
N GLY A 214 10.31 -8.52 33.86
CA GLY A 214 10.41 -8.23 32.44
C GLY A 214 10.53 -9.51 31.62
N THR A 215 9.80 -9.60 30.52
CA THR A 215 9.91 -10.68 29.54
C THR A 215 9.58 -10.13 28.14
N GLN A 216 9.80 -10.93 27.10
CA GLN A 216 9.54 -10.58 25.71
C GLN A 216 8.53 -11.55 25.08
N SER A 217 7.81 -11.07 24.07
CA SER A 217 6.92 -11.91 23.25
C SER A 217 7.70 -13.13 22.73
N PRO A 218 7.15 -14.36 22.83
CA PRO A 218 5.73 -14.71 23.05
C PRO A 218 5.29 -14.87 24.50
N PHE A 219 6.15 -14.58 25.47
CA PHE A 219 5.82 -14.65 26.89
C PHE A 219 5.34 -13.30 27.43
N SER A 220 4.45 -13.34 28.41
CA SER A 220 4.08 -12.16 29.21
C SER A 220 3.85 -12.56 30.65
N VAL A 221 3.91 -11.60 31.57
CA VAL A 221 3.88 -11.88 33.01
C VAL A 221 2.96 -10.91 33.74
N THR A 222 2.15 -11.46 34.64
CA THR A 222 1.17 -10.71 35.42
C THR A 222 1.23 -11.16 36.89
N PRO A 223 1.52 -10.27 37.85
CA PRO A 223 1.83 -8.84 37.71
C PRO A 223 3.27 -8.57 37.25
N SER A 224 3.49 -7.47 36.51
CA SER A 224 4.81 -7.06 36.03
C SER A 224 5.67 -6.33 37.08
N SER A 225 5.08 -5.96 38.22
CA SER A 225 5.82 -5.40 39.36
C SER A 225 5.02 -5.56 40.65
N GLY A 226 5.71 -5.49 41.78
CA GLY A 226 5.07 -5.63 43.08
C GLY A 226 5.99 -5.25 44.24
N THR A 227 5.40 -5.20 45.42
CA THR A 227 6.08 -5.03 46.70
C THR A 227 5.63 -6.13 47.63
N LEU A 228 6.57 -6.87 48.23
CA LEU A 228 6.29 -7.94 49.18
C LEU A 228 7.05 -7.72 50.48
N ASP A 229 6.32 -7.70 51.58
CA ASP A 229 6.91 -7.70 52.91
C ASP A 229 7.59 -9.05 53.21
N VAL A 230 8.41 -9.07 54.26
CA VAL A 230 9.08 -10.29 54.72
C VAL A 230 8.01 -11.35 55.01
N ASN A 231 8.18 -12.56 54.48
CA ASN A 231 7.23 -13.67 54.59
C ASN A 231 5.91 -13.52 53.82
N GLU A 232 5.69 -12.43 53.10
CA GLU A 232 4.51 -12.26 52.23
C GLU A 232 4.70 -13.02 50.90
N GLY A 233 3.61 -13.45 50.29
CA GLY A 233 3.63 -14.12 48.99
C GLY A 233 2.55 -13.64 48.03
N ILE A 234 2.82 -13.81 46.74
CA ILE A 234 1.98 -13.39 45.61
C ILE A 234 1.88 -14.50 44.57
N GLN A 235 0.79 -14.52 43.82
CA GLN A 235 0.66 -15.36 42.63
C GLN A 235 1.16 -14.58 41.42
N VAL A 236 2.13 -15.15 40.71
CA VAL A 236 2.66 -14.64 39.44
C VAL A 236 2.25 -15.60 38.34
N THR A 237 1.54 -15.09 37.34
CA THR A 237 1.11 -15.87 36.17
C THR A 237 2.00 -15.50 34.98
N VAL A 238 2.58 -16.51 34.35
CA VAL A 238 3.30 -16.41 33.09
C VAL A 238 2.38 -16.91 31.99
N ASP A 239 2.10 -16.06 31.02
CA ASP A 239 1.28 -16.33 29.83
C ASP A 239 2.19 -16.57 28.63
N PHE A 240 1.85 -17.55 27.78
CA PHE A 240 2.59 -17.91 26.56
C PHE A 240 1.64 -17.93 25.37
N GLN A 241 1.89 -17.06 24.39
CA GLN A 241 1.09 -16.90 23.18
C GLN A 241 1.97 -16.93 21.92
N PRO A 242 2.37 -18.11 21.45
CA PRO A 242 3.23 -18.27 20.27
C PRO A 242 2.48 -18.05 18.96
N ILE A 243 3.15 -17.46 17.97
CA ILE A 243 2.58 -17.22 16.62
C ILE A 243 3.09 -18.26 15.59
N THR A 244 4.27 -18.85 15.84
CA THR A 244 4.88 -19.87 14.98
C THR A 244 5.12 -21.15 15.77
N SER A 245 5.12 -22.28 15.09
CA SER A 245 5.42 -23.58 15.72
C SER A 245 6.90 -23.67 16.12
N GLY A 246 7.21 -24.42 17.18
CA GLY A 246 8.59 -24.61 17.64
C GLY A 246 8.77 -24.56 19.16
N VAL A 247 10.02 -24.69 19.59
CA VAL A 247 10.42 -24.62 21.00
C VAL A 247 10.94 -23.22 21.31
N TYR A 248 10.37 -22.59 22.33
CA TYR A 248 10.75 -21.28 22.81
C TYR A 248 11.48 -21.41 24.15
N LYS A 249 12.65 -20.78 24.23
CA LYS A 249 13.41 -20.66 25.48
C LYS A 249 13.88 -19.22 25.61
N GLU A 250 13.44 -18.54 26.65
CA GLU A 250 13.75 -17.13 26.91
C GLU A 250 13.88 -16.90 28.40
N ASP A 251 14.64 -15.88 28.80
CA ASP A 251 14.84 -15.56 30.21
C ASP A 251 13.90 -14.43 30.66
N MET A 252 13.15 -14.69 31.73
CA MET A 252 12.43 -13.66 32.48
C MET A 252 13.39 -12.98 33.45
N ILE A 253 13.43 -11.65 33.40
CA ILE A 253 14.31 -10.84 34.25
C ILE A 253 13.51 -10.34 35.45
N LEU A 254 13.97 -10.71 36.64
CA LEU A 254 13.52 -10.20 37.92
C LEU A 254 14.50 -9.10 38.38
N HIS A 255 14.06 -7.86 38.29
CA HIS A 255 14.83 -6.69 38.71
C HIS A 255 14.42 -6.26 40.12
N TYR A 256 15.36 -6.31 41.06
CA TYR A 256 15.17 -5.81 42.42
C TYR A 256 15.47 -4.32 42.51
N HIS A 257 14.82 -3.64 43.45
CA HIS A 257 15.10 -2.23 43.76
C HIS A 257 16.54 -1.98 44.26
N THR A 258 17.23 -3.01 44.73
CA THR A 258 18.64 -2.98 45.13
C THR A 258 19.60 -2.90 43.93
N GLY A 259 19.10 -3.06 42.70
CA GLY A 259 19.90 -3.05 41.47
C GLY A 259 20.39 -4.44 41.02
N GLU A 260 19.97 -5.50 41.70
CA GLU A 260 20.28 -6.89 41.33
C GLU A 260 19.26 -7.42 40.32
N ASP A 261 19.75 -8.13 39.30
CA ASP A 261 18.93 -8.82 38.30
C ASP A 261 19.07 -10.33 38.45
N VAL A 262 17.94 -11.03 38.48
CA VAL A 262 17.87 -12.49 38.48
C VAL A 262 17.22 -12.96 37.19
N HIS A 263 17.85 -13.90 36.50
CA HIS A 263 17.34 -14.49 35.27
C HIS A 263 16.66 -15.82 35.58
N ILE A 264 15.41 -15.96 35.16
CA ILE A 264 14.60 -17.17 35.33
C ILE A 264 14.30 -17.72 33.95
N SER A 265 14.71 -18.96 33.67
CA SER A 265 14.53 -19.56 32.35
C SER A 265 13.08 -19.99 32.13
N LEU A 266 12.43 -19.39 31.13
CA LEU A 266 11.11 -19.77 30.64
C LEU A 266 11.26 -20.73 29.46
N SER A 267 10.44 -21.77 29.43
CA SER A 267 10.38 -22.66 28.27
C SER A 267 8.94 -23.03 27.92
N GLY A 268 8.64 -22.99 26.62
CA GLY A 268 7.33 -23.32 26.06
C GLY A 268 7.49 -24.07 24.74
N ILE A 269 6.62 -25.05 24.52
CA ILE A 269 6.58 -25.82 23.26
C ILE A 269 5.30 -25.42 22.53
N CYS A 270 5.43 -25.06 21.25
CA CYS A 270 4.33 -24.75 20.36
C CYS A 270 4.20 -25.79 19.24
N GLU A 271 3.03 -26.40 19.13
CA GLU A 271 2.72 -27.40 18.11
C GLU A 271 1.70 -26.87 17.08
N GLU A 272 1.85 -27.33 15.84
CA GLU A 272 0.88 -27.08 14.77
C GLU A 272 -0.12 -28.23 14.67
N ALA A 273 -1.40 -27.88 14.69
CA ALA A 273 -2.50 -28.82 14.50
C ALA A 273 -2.67 -29.14 13.01
N ASN A 274 -2.84 -30.42 12.68
CA ASN A 274 -3.15 -30.86 11.31
C ASN A 274 -4.61 -30.58 10.95
N LEU A 275 -4.91 -29.31 10.66
CA LEU A 275 -6.23 -28.82 10.28
C LEU A 275 -6.35 -28.73 8.76
N GLN A 276 -7.46 -29.22 8.22
CA GLN A 276 -7.73 -29.17 6.78
C GLN A 276 -9.21 -28.86 6.54
N LEU A 277 -9.48 -28.07 5.51
CA LEU A 277 -10.82 -27.85 5.00
C LEU A 277 -11.24 -29.05 4.14
N SER A 278 -12.43 -29.59 4.42
CA SER A 278 -13.02 -30.69 3.65
C SER A 278 -14.32 -30.23 2.97
N PRO A 279 -14.32 -30.02 1.64
CA PRO A 279 -13.17 -29.96 0.73
C PRO A 279 -12.40 -28.63 0.80
N ASN A 280 -11.13 -28.62 0.36
CA ASN A 280 -10.28 -27.41 0.24
C ASN A 280 -10.48 -26.66 -1.11
N SER A 281 -11.24 -27.25 -2.02
CA SER A 281 -11.68 -26.60 -3.25
C SER A 281 -13.12 -26.96 -3.56
N VAL A 282 -13.86 -25.98 -4.03
CA VAL A 282 -15.29 -26.06 -4.30
C VAL A 282 -15.52 -25.63 -5.74
N TRP A 283 -16.15 -26.51 -6.49
CA TRP A 283 -16.51 -26.29 -7.90
C TRP A 283 -18.02 -26.20 -8.02
N PHE A 284 -18.51 -25.00 -8.29
CA PHE A 284 -19.92 -24.78 -8.58
C PHE A 284 -20.23 -25.16 -10.03
N GLU A 285 -21.30 -25.92 -10.21
CA GLU A 285 -21.87 -26.15 -11.53
C GLU A 285 -22.33 -24.82 -12.17
N LYS A 286 -22.58 -24.89 -13.48
CA LYS A 286 -23.09 -23.77 -14.29
C LYS A 286 -24.32 -23.15 -13.63
N THR A 287 -24.14 -21.96 -13.06
CA THR A 287 -25.18 -21.27 -12.30
C THR A 287 -25.63 -20.04 -13.07
N PHE A 288 -26.93 -19.88 -13.25
CA PHE A 288 -27.47 -18.72 -13.95
C PHE A 288 -27.35 -17.44 -13.10
N ILE A 289 -27.09 -16.29 -13.73
CA ILE A 289 -26.84 -15.00 -13.04
C ILE A 289 -27.96 -14.49 -12.10
N SER A 290 -29.17 -15.02 -12.22
CA SER A 290 -30.32 -14.69 -11.35
C SER A 290 -30.54 -15.71 -10.24
N LEU A 291 -29.84 -16.84 -10.28
CA LEU A 291 -29.97 -17.96 -9.35
C LEU A 291 -28.79 -18.01 -8.39
N VAL A 292 -28.90 -18.89 -7.41
CA VAL A 292 -27.86 -19.16 -6.42
C VAL A 292 -27.56 -20.65 -6.40
N SER A 293 -26.29 -20.99 -6.20
CA SER A 293 -25.85 -22.35 -5.94
C SER A 293 -25.13 -22.38 -4.59
N GLN A 294 -25.26 -23.48 -3.85
CA GLN A 294 -24.73 -23.60 -2.50
C GLN A 294 -23.91 -24.87 -2.37
N GLN A 295 -22.78 -24.78 -1.67
CA GLN A 295 -21.97 -25.93 -1.27
C GLN A 295 -21.46 -25.73 0.14
N THR A 296 -21.28 -26.84 0.86
CA THR A 296 -20.82 -26.81 2.25
C THR A 296 -19.38 -27.27 2.32
N VAL A 297 -18.55 -26.49 3.01
CA VAL A 297 -17.20 -26.88 3.42
C VAL A 297 -17.19 -27.11 4.92
N SER A 298 -16.44 -28.09 5.38
CA SER A 298 -16.36 -28.45 6.79
C SER A 298 -14.94 -28.29 7.32
N LEU A 299 -14.84 -27.95 8.61
CA LEU A 299 -13.60 -27.94 9.37
C LEU A 299 -13.83 -28.67 10.68
N THR A 300 -13.11 -29.77 10.89
CA THR A 300 -13.22 -30.59 12.10
C THR A 300 -12.08 -30.28 13.07
N ASN A 301 -12.43 -29.88 14.29
CA ASN A 301 -11.47 -29.74 15.38
C ASN A 301 -11.18 -31.12 15.99
N LYS A 302 -9.97 -31.64 15.75
CA LYS A 302 -9.47 -32.89 16.35
C LYS A 302 -8.58 -32.66 17.58
N THR A 303 -8.43 -31.41 18.00
CA THR A 303 -7.61 -31.02 19.15
C THR A 303 -8.47 -30.88 20.40
N ASP A 304 -7.81 -30.87 21.57
CA ASP A 304 -8.46 -30.71 22.87
C ASP A 304 -8.69 -29.24 23.26
N VAL A 305 -8.29 -28.31 22.40
CA VAL A 305 -8.42 -26.86 22.62
C VAL A 305 -9.45 -26.29 21.64
N PRO A 306 -10.33 -25.35 22.06
CA PRO A 306 -11.24 -24.69 21.13
C PRO A 306 -10.47 -23.89 20.06
N LEU A 307 -10.84 -24.06 18.79
CA LEU A 307 -10.22 -23.36 17.68
C LEU A 307 -11.00 -22.09 17.34
N ARG A 308 -10.35 -20.94 17.35
CA ARG A 308 -10.94 -19.69 16.84
C ARG A 308 -10.58 -19.55 15.37
N TYR A 309 -11.58 -19.30 14.53
CA TYR A 309 -11.39 -19.07 13.09
C TYR A 309 -11.85 -17.68 12.67
N CYS A 310 -11.22 -17.14 11.62
CA CYS A 310 -11.60 -15.90 10.95
C CYS A 310 -11.41 -16.07 9.44
N TRP A 311 -12.41 -15.63 8.64
CA TRP A 311 -12.34 -15.68 7.18
C TRP A 311 -11.88 -14.35 6.59
N THR A 312 -10.91 -14.39 5.68
CA THR A 312 -10.36 -13.22 4.97
C THR A 312 -10.19 -13.52 3.48
N ASP A 313 -10.24 -12.48 2.64
CA ASP A 313 -9.99 -12.55 1.19
C ASP A 313 -8.54 -12.15 0.82
N MET A 314 -7.72 -11.74 1.80
CA MET A 314 -6.34 -11.29 1.61
C MET A 314 -5.34 -12.22 2.32
N PRO A 315 -4.18 -12.51 1.69
CA PRO A 315 -3.10 -13.20 2.36
C PRO A 315 -2.40 -12.26 3.36
N THR A 316 -2.10 -12.80 4.55
CA THR A 316 -1.60 -12.09 5.75
C THR A 316 -0.37 -11.20 5.54
N GLN A 317 0.47 -11.46 4.53
CA GLN A 317 1.64 -10.61 4.22
C GLN A 317 1.22 -9.22 3.69
N GLN A 318 0.26 -9.16 2.77
CA GLN A 318 -0.21 -7.89 2.20
C GLN A 318 -1.04 -7.07 3.20
N GLU A 319 -1.71 -7.74 4.13
CA GLU A 319 -2.47 -7.08 5.20
C GLU A 319 -1.54 -6.41 6.22
N LYS A 320 -0.40 -7.02 6.56
CA LYS A 320 0.63 -6.39 7.41
C LYS A 320 1.23 -5.15 6.75
N ASP A 321 1.55 -5.22 5.46
CA ASP A 321 2.10 -4.09 4.69
C ASP A 321 1.09 -2.94 4.53
N LEU A 322 -0.18 -3.24 4.29
CA LEU A 322 -1.26 -2.25 4.20
C LEU A 322 -1.59 -1.63 5.57
N ARG A 323 -1.62 -2.41 6.66
CA ARG A 323 -1.79 -1.88 8.02
C ARG A 323 -0.64 -0.95 8.42
N LEU A 324 0.60 -1.26 8.00
CA LEU A 324 1.76 -0.38 8.15
C LEU A 324 1.58 0.93 7.38
N LEU A 325 1.13 0.87 6.11
CA LEU A 325 0.86 2.07 5.31
C LEU A 325 -0.27 2.94 5.90
N ILE A 326 -1.34 2.34 6.41
CA ILE A 326 -2.46 3.07 7.05
C ILE A 326 -2.01 3.73 8.36
N ASN A 327 -1.19 3.06 9.17
CA ASN A 327 -0.66 3.63 10.42
C ASN A 327 0.34 4.78 10.16
N VAL A 328 1.09 4.75 9.06
CA VAL A 328 1.94 5.86 8.63
C VAL A 328 1.09 7.05 8.17
N GLN A 329 -0.05 6.82 7.50
CA GLN A 329 -0.94 7.88 7.04
C GLN A 329 -1.69 8.59 8.19
N LEU A 330 -2.06 7.86 9.25
CA LEU A 330 -2.75 8.42 10.43
C LEU A 330 -1.86 9.35 11.29
N HIS A 331 -0.53 9.36 11.09
CA HIS A 331 0.36 10.31 11.75
C HIS A 331 0.37 11.71 11.10
N PHE A 332 -0.16 11.86 9.88
CA PHE A 332 -0.38 13.18 9.27
C PHE A 332 -1.78 13.68 9.59
N ASN A 333 -1.96 14.17 10.82
CA ASN A 333 -3.14 14.94 11.21
C ASN A 333 -3.22 16.23 10.37
N VAL A 334 -4.01 16.21 9.29
CA VAL A 334 -4.54 17.43 8.70
C VAL A 334 -5.94 17.63 9.29
N LYS A 335 -6.08 18.60 10.20
CA LYS A 335 -7.39 19.16 10.56
C LYS A 335 -7.95 19.86 9.31
N LEU A 336 -8.93 19.25 8.66
CA LEU A 336 -9.75 19.92 7.65
C LEU A 336 -11.18 19.97 8.14
N THR A 337 -11.68 21.20 8.27
CA THR A 337 -13.07 21.54 8.53
C THR A 337 -13.95 21.13 7.35
N THR A 338 -15.20 20.82 7.67
CA THR A 338 -16.28 20.45 6.77
C THR A 338 -16.52 21.53 5.71
N ASP A 339 -16.03 21.32 4.49
CA ASP A 339 -16.72 21.69 3.22
C ASP A 339 -15.95 21.34 1.93
N ASP A 340 -14.71 20.84 1.97
CA ASP A 340 -13.95 20.48 0.76
C ASP A 340 -14.02 18.98 0.37
N SER A 341 -15.18 18.34 0.58
CA SER A 341 -15.37 16.90 0.34
C SER A 341 -15.37 16.48 -1.15
N ILE A 342 -15.43 17.44 -2.09
CA ILE A 342 -15.72 17.15 -3.50
C ILE A 342 -14.48 17.26 -4.40
N LEU A 343 -13.44 18.01 -3.99
CA LEU A 343 -12.28 18.28 -4.86
C LEU A 343 -11.22 17.15 -4.87
N LEU A 344 -11.16 16.30 -3.85
CA LEU A 344 -10.19 15.18 -3.79
C LEU A 344 -10.51 14.00 -4.71
N LEU A 345 -11.75 13.92 -5.24
CA LEU A 345 -12.16 12.90 -6.22
C LEU A 345 -11.41 13.00 -7.56
N THR A 346 -10.85 14.16 -7.87
CA THR A 346 -10.24 14.42 -9.18
C THR A 346 -8.72 14.22 -9.21
N HIS A 347 -8.03 14.33 -8.07
CA HIS A 347 -6.57 14.14 -7.99
C HIS A 347 -6.14 12.73 -7.55
N ALA A 348 -7.04 11.93 -6.96
CA ALA A 348 -6.75 10.53 -6.64
C ALA A 348 -6.78 9.61 -7.88
N SER A 349 -7.47 10.03 -8.96
CA SER A 349 -7.57 9.27 -10.20
C SER A 349 -6.29 9.32 -11.05
N SER A 350 -5.45 10.36 -10.91
CA SER A 350 -4.19 10.49 -11.66
C SER A 350 -3.06 9.63 -11.10
N LEU A 351 -3.06 9.32 -9.80
CA LEU A 351 -2.06 8.42 -9.19
C LEU A 351 -2.45 6.94 -9.32
N ALA A 352 -3.74 6.64 -9.53
CA ALA A 352 -4.23 5.28 -9.77
C ALA A 352 -3.83 4.73 -11.16
N PHE A 353 -3.36 5.58 -12.08
CA PHE A 353 -3.00 5.16 -13.45
C PHE A 353 -1.57 4.59 -13.58
N SER A 354 -0.68 4.79 -12.59
CA SER A 354 0.72 4.33 -12.68
C SER A 354 0.98 2.97 -12.05
N LEU A 355 0.03 2.41 -11.31
CA LEU A 355 0.09 1.07 -10.74
C LEU A 355 -1.15 0.33 -11.24
N GLY A 356 -1.00 -0.49 -12.28
CA GLY A 356 -2.07 -1.13 -13.05
C GLY A 356 -2.93 -2.15 -12.30
N ASN A 357 -3.40 -1.85 -11.10
CA ASN A 357 -4.32 -2.64 -10.29
C ASN A 357 -5.35 -1.70 -9.66
N ALA A 358 -6.47 -1.51 -10.35
CA ALA A 358 -7.61 -0.74 -9.87
C ALA A 358 -8.34 -1.47 -8.72
N LYS A 359 -7.84 -1.37 -7.49
CA LYS A 359 -8.56 -1.68 -6.25
C LYS A 359 -8.06 -0.80 -5.10
N ILE A 360 -8.50 0.46 -5.07
CA ILE A 360 -8.29 1.34 -3.91
C ILE A 360 -9.59 1.39 -3.11
N LEU A 361 -9.46 1.00 -1.84
CA LEU A 361 -10.52 0.92 -0.82
C LEU A 361 -10.76 2.32 -0.23
N VAL A 362 -12.01 2.79 -0.23
CA VAL A 362 -12.43 3.97 0.54
C VAL A 362 -13.05 3.47 1.85
N ILE A 363 -12.39 3.76 2.97
CA ILE A 363 -12.88 3.44 4.31
C ILE A 363 -13.81 4.58 4.75
N ILE A 364 -15.12 4.33 4.76
CA ILE A 364 -16.07 5.14 5.52
C ILE A 364 -16.53 4.28 6.68
N GLY A 365 -16.40 4.82 7.90
CA GLY A 365 -16.84 4.16 9.12
C GLY A 365 -18.29 3.70 9.03
N THR A 366 -18.55 2.53 9.63
CA THR A 366 -19.78 1.71 9.56
C THR A 366 -19.86 0.76 8.35
N GLY A 367 -19.38 -0.47 8.56
CA GLY A 367 -19.65 -1.62 7.69
C GLY A 367 -18.71 -1.73 6.49
N ILE A 368 -17.83 -2.73 6.53
CA ILE A 368 -17.01 -3.12 5.39
C ILE A 368 -17.93 -3.72 4.32
N PHE A 369 -18.41 -2.91 3.36
CA PHE A 369 -18.98 -3.44 2.13
C PHE A 369 -17.84 -3.80 1.20
N PHE A 370 -17.41 -5.06 1.26
CA PHE A 370 -16.56 -5.62 0.22
C PHE A 370 -17.29 -5.53 -1.12
N ASN A 371 -16.63 -5.04 -2.16
CA ASN A 371 -17.03 -5.28 -3.54
C ASN A 371 -16.75 -6.77 -3.90
N LEU A 372 -17.35 -7.70 -3.15
CA LEU A 372 -17.36 -9.13 -3.47
C LEU A 372 -18.31 -9.33 -4.64
N ILE A 373 -17.75 -9.34 -5.86
CA ILE A 373 -18.51 -9.57 -7.09
C ILE A 373 -18.91 -11.05 -7.27
N ILE A 374 -18.47 -11.96 -6.39
CA ILE A 374 -18.49 -13.40 -6.73
C ILE A 374 -19.19 -14.27 -5.68
N VAL A 375 -19.14 -13.94 -4.39
CA VAL A 375 -19.72 -14.79 -3.34
C VAL A 375 -20.33 -13.92 -2.25
N CYS A 376 -21.65 -13.94 -2.11
CA CYS A 376 -22.28 -13.46 -0.87
C CYS A 376 -22.05 -14.56 0.17
N LEU A 377 -20.88 -14.53 0.80
CA LEU A 377 -20.58 -15.37 1.94
C LEU A 377 -21.38 -14.82 3.12
N TYR A 378 -22.50 -15.44 3.45
CA TYR A 378 -23.01 -15.40 4.81
C TYR A 378 -22.22 -16.40 5.65
N LEU A 379 -20.89 -16.24 5.67
CA LEU A 379 -20.06 -16.92 6.66
C LEU A 379 -20.12 -16.06 7.92
N ALA A 380 -20.23 -16.71 9.09
CA ALA A 380 -19.76 -16.06 10.30
C ALA A 380 -18.29 -15.70 10.04
N GLN A 381 -17.98 -14.41 9.94
CA GLN A 381 -16.62 -13.95 9.63
C GLN A 381 -15.63 -14.45 10.68
N GLU A 382 -16.11 -14.65 11.90
CA GLU A 382 -15.35 -15.19 13.02
C GLU A 382 -16.21 -16.18 13.81
N GLY A 383 -15.57 -17.16 14.46
CA GLY A 383 -16.25 -18.09 15.36
C GLY A 383 -15.31 -19.05 16.07
N GLU A 384 -15.89 -19.90 16.91
CA GLU A 384 -15.15 -20.90 17.69
C GLU A 384 -15.63 -22.32 17.38
N ILE A 385 -14.70 -23.27 17.33
CA ILE A 385 -14.96 -24.69 17.11
C ILE A 385 -14.47 -25.45 18.33
N TRP A 386 -15.40 -25.92 19.15
CA TRP A 386 -15.09 -26.70 20.34
C TRP A 386 -14.37 -28.03 20.01
N PRO A 387 -13.61 -28.59 20.97
CA PRO A 387 -12.95 -29.88 20.81
C PRO A 387 -13.89 -30.96 20.27
N SER A 388 -13.39 -31.78 19.33
CA SER A 388 -14.15 -32.85 18.67
C SER A 388 -15.41 -32.40 17.89
N MET A 389 -15.64 -31.09 17.70
CA MET A 389 -16.75 -30.58 16.91
C MET A 389 -16.33 -30.29 15.47
N THR A 390 -17.31 -30.32 14.56
CA THR A 390 -17.14 -29.92 13.16
C THR A 390 -17.98 -28.69 12.86
N ALA A 391 -17.34 -27.65 12.33
CA ALA A 391 -18.02 -26.49 11.80
C ALA A 391 -18.33 -26.69 10.31
N ASN A 392 -19.54 -26.31 9.91
CA ASN A 392 -20.00 -26.36 8.52
C ASN A 392 -20.21 -24.94 7.99
N PHE A 393 -19.55 -24.64 6.88
CA PHE A 393 -19.53 -23.35 6.22
C PHE A 393 -20.32 -23.45 4.91
N ASN A 394 -21.48 -22.79 4.82
CA ASN A 394 -22.29 -22.77 3.59
C ASN A 394 -21.81 -21.64 2.66
N ILE A 395 -21.22 -22.01 1.53
CA ILE A 395 -20.72 -21.11 0.50
C ILE A 395 -21.82 -20.93 -0.54
N THR A 396 -22.29 -19.69 -0.71
CA THR A 396 -23.31 -19.34 -1.69
C THR A 396 -22.72 -18.62 -2.90
N PHE A 397 -22.70 -19.29 -4.05
CA PHE A 397 -22.29 -18.73 -5.33
C PHE A 397 -23.45 -18.01 -6.01
N LYS A 398 -23.27 -16.71 -6.31
CA LYS A 398 -24.25 -15.86 -6.99
C LYS A 398 -23.56 -15.04 -8.09
N PRO A 399 -23.42 -15.59 -9.30
CA PRO A 399 -22.71 -14.91 -10.38
C PRO A 399 -23.48 -13.66 -10.86
N LYS A 400 -22.78 -12.54 -11.10
CA LYS A 400 -23.39 -11.31 -11.63
C LYS A 400 -23.33 -11.22 -13.16
N GLU A 401 -22.31 -11.84 -13.73
CA GLU A 401 -21.99 -11.88 -15.15
C GLU A 401 -21.72 -13.31 -15.63
N ALA A 402 -21.92 -13.53 -16.92
CA ALA A 402 -21.70 -14.78 -17.62
C ALA A 402 -20.20 -14.96 -17.93
N LYS A 403 -19.44 -15.42 -16.93
CA LYS A 403 -17.99 -15.66 -17.04
C LYS A 403 -17.55 -16.76 -16.11
N LEU A 404 -16.31 -17.19 -16.28
CA LEU A 404 -15.65 -18.05 -15.32
C LEU A 404 -15.22 -17.23 -14.10
N TYR A 405 -15.54 -17.74 -12.92
CA TYR A 405 -15.16 -17.18 -11.63
C TYR A 405 -14.14 -18.10 -10.97
N GLN A 406 -13.06 -17.50 -10.50
CA GLN A 406 -12.01 -18.15 -9.73
C GLN A 406 -11.61 -17.19 -8.61
N GLN A 407 -11.74 -17.64 -7.37
CA GLN A 407 -11.41 -16.87 -6.18
C GLN A 407 -10.86 -17.80 -5.09
N THR A 408 -9.89 -17.34 -4.32
CA THR A 408 -9.40 -18.05 -3.13
C THR A 408 -9.80 -17.25 -1.89
N LEU A 409 -10.38 -17.93 -0.90
CA LEU A 409 -10.60 -17.40 0.44
C LEU A 409 -9.58 -18.03 1.38
N PHE A 410 -9.28 -17.35 2.47
CA PHE A 410 -8.35 -17.82 3.46
C PHE A 410 -9.03 -17.88 4.83
N CYS A 411 -8.85 -18.98 5.54
CA CYS A 411 -9.32 -19.15 6.90
C CYS A 411 -8.12 -19.09 7.84
N ASP A 412 -8.05 -18.04 8.66
CA ASP A 412 -7.12 -17.96 9.78
C ASP A 412 -7.69 -18.76 10.94
N VAL A 413 -7.00 -19.81 11.38
CA VAL A 413 -7.47 -20.67 12.46
C VAL A 413 -6.34 -20.82 13.48
N THR A 414 -6.69 -20.71 14.76
CA THR A 414 -5.76 -21.10 15.83
C THR A 414 -5.33 -22.56 15.64
N GLY A 415 -4.07 -22.86 15.90
CA GLY A 415 -3.46 -24.16 15.67
C GLY A 415 -2.78 -24.30 14.32
N CYS A 416 -2.95 -23.38 13.38
CA CYS A 416 -2.21 -23.37 12.11
C CYS A 416 -1.42 -22.07 11.94
N GLU A 417 -0.15 -22.18 11.53
CA GLU A 417 0.71 -21.02 11.28
C GLU A 417 0.27 -20.31 10.00
N SER A 418 0.09 -21.10 8.93
CA SER A 418 -0.40 -20.62 7.63
C SER A 418 -1.92 -20.47 7.60
N LEU A 419 -2.42 -19.61 6.70
CA LEU A 419 -3.85 -19.52 6.45
C LEU A 419 -4.31 -20.74 5.63
N LEU A 420 -5.46 -21.33 5.97
CA LEU A 420 -6.03 -22.43 5.21
C LEU A 420 -6.72 -21.89 3.94
N PRO A 421 -6.22 -22.21 2.73
CA PRO A 421 -6.82 -21.72 1.49
C PRO A 421 -8.05 -22.54 1.10
N LEU A 422 -9.09 -21.85 0.66
CA LEU A 422 -10.29 -22.40 0.07
C LEU A 422 -10.45 -21.86 -1.35
N ASN A 423 -10.25 -22.74 -2.34
CA ASN A 423 -10.39 -22.37 -3.74
C ASN A 423 -11.83 -22.52 -4.21
N ILE A 424 -12.43 -21.44 -4.67
CA ILE A 424 -13.80 -21.39 -5.16
C ILE A 424 -13.78 -21.12 -6.67
N ASN A 425 -14.31 -22.07 -7.42
CA ASN A 425 -14.44 -21.99 -8.86
C ASN A 425 -15.91 -22.14 -9.25
N GLY A 426 -16.35 -21.41 -10.28
CA GLY A 426 -17.72 -21.53 -10.78
C GLY A 426 -17.90 -20.85 -12.13
N GLU A 427 -18.85 -21.32 -12.91
CA GLU A 427 -19.20 -20.72 -14.20
C GLU A 427 -20.56 -20.01 -14.08
N GLY A 428 -20.56 -18.69 -14.28
CA GLY A 428 -21.79 -17.93 -14.43
C GLY A 428 -22.34 -18.08 -15.85
N VAL A 429 -23.61 -18.43 -15.97
CA VAL A 429 -24.30 -18.52 -17.27
C VAL A 429 -25.31 -17.38 -17.41
N GLY A 430 -25.18 -16.62 -18.49
CA GLY A 430 -26.07 -15.52 -18.80
C GLY A 430 -27.31 -15.94 -19.58
N PRO A 431 -28.26 -15.02 -19.79
CA PRO A 431 -29.40 -15.23 -20.67
C PRO A 431 -28.93 -15.41 -22.14
N LYS A 432 -29.65 -16.25 -22.89
CA LYS A 432 -29.35 -16.53 -24.31
C LYS A 432 -30.36 -15.81 -25.20
N ILE A 433 -30.02 -14.59 -25.60
CA ILE A 433 -30.81 -13.78 -26.53
C ILE A 433 -30.37 -14.05 -27.98
N VAL A 434 -31.36 -14.17 -28.87
CA VAL A 434 -31.20 -14.31 -30.32
C VAL A 434 -32.04 -13.26 -31.02
N LEU A 435 -31.44 -12.54 -31.98
CA LEU A 435 -32.13 -11.61 -32.87
C LEU A 435 -32.61 -12.35 -34.12
N ASP A 436 -33.73 -11.91 -34.70
CA ASP A 436 -34.24 -12.42 -35.99
C ASP A 436 -33.27 -12.14 -37.16
N TYR A 437 -32.61 -10.99 -37.12
CA TYR A 437 -31.55 -10.60 -38.05
C TYR A 437 -30.49 -9.77 -37.32
N TYR A 438 -29.25 -9.81 -37.82
CA TYR A 438 -28.12 -9.01 -37.31
C TYR A 438 -27.76 -7.85 -38.22
N LEU A 439 -28.25 -7.85 -39.46
CA LEU A 439 -28.04 -6.80 -40.44
C LEU A 439 -29.35 -6.50 -41.17
N LYS A 440 -29.72 -5.23 -41.22
CA LYS A 440 -30.83 -4.72 -42.00
C LYS A 440 -30.32 -3.73 -43.04
N ASP A 441 -30.60 -4.04 -44.30
CA ASP A 441 -30.33 -3.14 -45.42
C ASP A 441 -31.60 -2.35 -45.76
N MET A 442 -31.55 -1.04 -45.54
CA MET A 442 -32.64 -0.09 -45.78
C MET A 442 -32.66 0.40 -47.23
N LYS A 443 -31.63 0.07 -48.03
CA LYS A 443 -31.46 0.59 -49.39
C LYS A 443 -31.52 2.12 -49.40
N ASN A 444 -32.30 2.72 -50.30
CA ASN A 444 -32.48 4.15 -50.41
C ASN A 444 -33.68 4.58 -49.55
N VAL A 445 -33.44 5.51 -48.64
CA VAL A 445 -34.45 6.13 -47.77
C VAL A 445 -34.54 7.60 -48.15
N PHE A 446 -35.75 8.14 -48.26
CA PHE A 446 -35.90 9.55 -48.57
C PHE A 446 -35.63 10.41 -47.33
N ILE A 447 -34.97 11.54 -47.53
CA ILE A 447 -34.76 12.55 -46.49
C ILE A 447 -36.08 12.99 -45.85
N GLY A 448 -36.10 13.10 -44.52
CA GLY A 448 -37.30 13.51 -43.77
C GLY A 448 -38.37 12.43 -43.62
N ASP A 449 -38.28 11.31 -44.33
CA ASP A 449 -39.19 10.18 -44.17
C ASP A 449 -38.98 9.49 -42.82
N LYS A 450 -39.99 8.72 -42.38
CA LYS A 450 -39.98 8.01 -41.10
C LYS A 450 -40.27 6.53 -41.31
N ASP A 451 -39.21 5.75 -41.35
CA ASP A 451 -39.28 4.31 -41.52
C ASP A 451 -39.44 3.57 -40.19
N HIS A 452 -40.28 2.53 -40.18
CA HIS A 452 -40.54 1.68 -39.03
C HIS A 452 -40.10 0.23 -39.29
N TYR A 453 -39.24 -0.30 -38.42
CA TYR A 453 -38.70 -1.65 -38.52
C TYR A 453 -39.01 -2.46 -37.26
N MET A 454 -39.62 -3.64 -37.43
CA MET A 454 -39.84 -4.56 -36.31
C MET A 454 -38.66 -5.52 -36.15
N VAL A 455 -38.04 -5.52 -34.97
CA VAL A 455 -36.96 -6.43 -34.59
C VAL A 455 -37.50 -7.41 -33.56
N LYS A 456 -37.55 -8.70 -33.90
CA LYS A 456 -37.93 -9.73 -32.93
C LYS A 456 -36.70 -10.20 -32.13
N VAL A 457 -36.76 -9.99 -30.82
CA VAL A 457 -35.75 -10.41 -29.85
C VAL A 457 -36.29 -11.64 -29.10
N SER A 458 -35.63 -12.79 -29.26
CA SER A 458 -36.08 -14.06 -28.67
C SER A 458 -35.16 -14.51 -27.55
N ASN A 459 -35.72 -14.81 -26.37
CA ASN A 459 -34.99 -15.42 -25.27
C ASN A 459 -35.05 -16.95 -25.40
N LYS A 460 -33.93 -17.55 -25.81
CA LYS A 460 -33.72 -19.01 -25.86
C LYS A 460 -32.97 -19.52 -24.62
N GLY A 461 -32.77 -18.67 -23.62
CA GLY A 461 -32.18 -19.02 -22.33
C GLY A 461 -33.22 -19.56 -21.35
N LEU A 462 -32.74 -20.03 -20.19
CA LEU A 462 -33.57 -20.54 -19.10
C LEU A 462 -33.90 -19.47 -18.05
N ILE A 463 -33.37 -18.26 -18.19
CA ILE A 463 -33.56 -17.14 -17.27
C ILE A 463 -34.04 -15.89 -18.00
N ASP A 464 -34.71 -15.03 -17.26
CA ASP A 464 -35.22 -13.76 -17.77
C ASP A 464 -34.08 -12.84 -18.21
N ALA A 465 -34.26 -12.23 -19.38
CA ALA A 465 -33.26 -11.40 -20.01
C ALA A 465 -33.68 -9.93 -19.94
N TYR A 466 -32.98 -9.16 -19.11
CA TYR A 466 -33.12 -7.71 -19.07
C TYR A 466 -32.27 -7.10 -20.19
N PHE A 467 -32.90 -6.39 -21.11
CA PHE A 467 -32.22 -5.77 -22.24
C PHE A 467 -32.39 -4.24 -22.25
N ARG A 468 -31.42 -3.57 -22.87
CA ARG A 468 -31.45 -2.14 -23.19
C ARG A 468 -30.85 -1.95 -24.57
N LEU A 469 -31.58 -1.28 -25.46
CA LEU A 469 -31.13 -0.95 -26.79
C LEU A 469 -30.58 0.49 -26.82
N SER A 470 -29.48 0.69 -27.53
CA SER A 470 -28.82 1.99 -27.66
C SER A 470 -28.23 2.15 -29.05
N GLY A 471 -28.37 3.35 -29.62
CA GLY A 471 -27.71 3.74 -30.86
C GLY A 471 -26.31 4.31 -30.59
N PRO A 472 -25.42 4.31 -31.60
CA PRO A 472 -24.13 4.99 -31.52
C PRO A 472 -24.30 6.51 -31.54
N ASP A 473 -23.33 7.24 -31.00
CA ASP A 473 -23.33 8.71 -30.98
C ASP A 473 -22.74 9.31 -32.27
N THR A 474 -23.33 8.95 -33.40
CA THR A 474 -22.99 9.46 -34.74
C THR A 474 -24.13 10.31 -35.29
N THR A 475 -23.92 11.00 -36.41
CA THR A 475 -24.95 11.81 -37.08
C THR A 475 -26.20 10.97 -37.40
N PHE A 476 -26.01 9.83 -38.07
CA PHE A 476 -27.10 8.90 -38.39
C PHE A 476 -27.50 8.02 -37.20
N GLY A 477 -26.61 7.76 -36.23
CA GLY A 477 -26.92 6.98 -35.03
C GLY A 477 -27.97 7.65 -34.14
N ARG A 478 -27.97 8.98 -34.06
CA ARG A 478 -28.98 9.80 -33.35
C ARG A 478 -30.35 9.82 -34.05
N CYS A 479 -30.41 9.42 -35.31
CA CYS A 479 -31.64 9.34 -36.10
C CYS A 479 -32.48 8.09 -35.77
N PHE A 480 -31.97 7.18 -34.92
CA PHE A 480 -32.68 5.97 -34.48
C PHE A 480 -33.41 6.18 -33.15
N SER A 481 -34.65 5.71 -33.09
CA SER A 481 -35.45 5.63 -31.86
C SER A 481 -36.04 4.23 -31.66
N PHE A 482 -36.30 3.87 -30.40
CA PHE A 482 -36.62 2.49 -30.00
C PHE A 482 -37.84 2.43 -29.10
N SER A 483 -38.77 1.53 -29.40
CA SER A 483 -39.96 1.28 -28.60
C SER A 483 -40.22 -0.23 -28.44
N PRO A 484 -40.06 -0.82 -27.24
CA PRO A 484 -39.50 -0.24 -26.02
C PRO A 484 -37.96 -0.16 -26.06
N LYS A 485 -37.39 0.86 -25.43
CA LYS A 485 -35.92 1.04 -25.30
C LYS A 485 -35.28 0.05 -24.33
N GLU A 486 -35.98 -0.33 -23.27
CA GLU A 486 -35.55 -1.32 -22.28
C GLU A 486 -36.74 -2.19 -21.84
N GLY A 487 -36.45 -3.39 -21.38
CA GLY A 487 -37.49 -4.34 -20.98
C GLY A 487 -36.93 -5.65 -20.46
N VAL A 488 -37.84 -6.57 -20.16
CA VAL A 488 -37.53 -7.93 -19.69
C VAL A 488 -38.18 -8.92 -20.64
N ILE A 489 -37.40 -9.88 -21.12
CA ILE A 489 -37.88 -10.98 -21.96
C ILE A 489 -37.85 -12.24 -21.11
N PRO A 490 -39.00 -12.75 -20.65
CA PRO A 490 -39.07 -13.99 -19.89
C PRO A 490 -38.45 -15.17 -20.65
N SER A 491 -37.96 -16.15 -19.89
CA SER A 491 -37.42 -17.42 -20.44
C SER A 491 -38.36 -18.05 -21.49
N GLY A 492 -37.82 -18.45 -22.64
CA GLY A 492 -38.56 -19.11 -23.73
C GLY A 492 -39.46 -18.21 -24.58
N THR A 493 -39.62 -16.93 -24.23
CA THR A 493 -40.51 -16.00 -24.93
C THR A 493 -39.77 -15.11 -25.94
N CYS A 494 -40.50 -14.31 -26.71
CA CYS A 494 -39.94 -13.30 -27.59
C CYS A 494 -40.67 -11.96 -27.43
N GLN A 495 -39.92 -10.88 -27.62
CA GLN A 495 -40.43 -9.52 -27.62
C GLN A 495 -40.11 -8.84 -28.94
N ILE A 496 -41.04 -8.03 -29.44
CA ILE A 496 -40.84 -7.20 -30.63
C ILE A 496 -40.42 -5.81 -30.17
N VAL A 497 -39.32 -5.31 -30.73
CA VAL A 497 -38.83 -3.94 -30.54
C VAL A 497 -39.01 -3.21 -31.86
N GLU A 498 -39.75 -2.12 -31.85
CA GLU A 498 -39.88 -1.20 -32.97
C GLU A 498 -38.66 -0.28 -33.01
N VAL A 499 -37.97 -0.28 -34.15
CA VAL A 499 -36.85 0.61 -34.47
C VAL A 499 -37.33 1.58 -35.53
N THR A 500 -37.34 2.86 -35.19
CA THR A 500 -37.75 3.93 -36.10
C THR A 500 -36.55 4.75 -36.52
N PHE A 501 -36.40 4.98 -37.82
CA PHE A 501 -35.33 5.78 -38.39
C PHE A 501 -35.90 7.03 -39.08
N HIS A 502 -35.31 8.19 -38.77
CA HIS A 502 -35.69 9.46 -39.38
C HIS A 502 -34.47 10.38 -39.42
N SER A 503 -34.04 10.77 -40.63
CA SER A 503 -32.85 11.59 -40.85
C SER A 503 -33.13 12.77 -41.78
N CYS A 504 -32.49 13.89 -41.46
CA CYS A 504 -32.47 15.11 -42.29
C CYS A 504 -31.12 15.31 -42.99
N ASP A 505 -30.21 14.34 -42.88
CA ASP A 505 -28.87 14.40 -43.48
C ASP A 505 -28.80 13.45 -44.69
N LEU A 506 -28.16 13.88 -45.77
CA LEU A 506 -27.96 13.06 -46.96
C LEU A 506 -26.69 12.21 -46.85
N GLY A 507 -26.70 11.04 -47.47
CA GLY A 507 -25.51 10.19 -47.63
C GLY A 507 -25.70 8.75 -47.19
N SER A 508 -24.66 7.95 -47.40
CA SER A 508 -24.63 6.55 -46.96
C SER A 508 -24.26 6.44 -45.47
N PHE A 509 -24.91 5.49 -44.79
CA PHE A 509 -24.66 5.21 -43.38
C PHE A 509 -24.60 3.70 -43.11
N SER A 510 -23.88 3.34 -42.05
CA SER A 510 -23.80 1.98 -41.52
C SER A 510 -23.63 2.05 -40.02
N GLU A 511 -24.72 1.93 -39.29
CA GLU A 511 -24.78 2.15 -37.86
C GLU A 511 -24.98 0.86 -37.07
N ASN A 512 -24.23 0.72 -35.99
CA ASN A 512 -24.21 -0.46 -35.13
C ASN A 512 -24.98 -0.18 -33.83
N LEU A 513 -26.23 -0.61 -33.79
CA LEU A 513 -27.07 -0.52 -32.60
C LEU A 513 -26.65 -1.59 -31.58
N GLN A 514 -26.44 -1.20 -30.33
CA GLN A 514 -25.99 -2.07 -29.26
C GLN A 514 -27.17 -2.50 -28.38
N LEU A 515 -27.42 -3.81 -28.33
CA LEU A 515 -28.33 -4.46 -27.41
C LEU A 515 -27.54 -4.98 -26.21
N ALA A 516 -27.52 -4.19 -25.14
CA ALA A 516 -26.95 -4.59 -23.87
C ALA A 516 -27.92 -5.53 -23.14
N VAL A 517 -27.42 -6.69 -22.69
CA VAL A 517 -28.21 -7.65 -21.91
C VAL A 517 -27.53 -7.83 -20.55
N ARG A 518 -28.29 -7.68 -19.47
CA ARG A 518 -27.75 -7.76 -18.11
C ARG A 518 -27.06 -9.10 -17.88
N GLY A 519 -25.83 -9.03 -17.35
CA GLY A 519 -24.98 -10.18 -17.07
C GLY A 519 -24.34 -10.82 -18.30
N ARG A 520 -24.46 -10.23 -19.49
CA ARG A 520 -23.59 -10.56 -20.62
C ARG A 520 -22.51 -9.48 -20.76
N PRO A 521 -21.21 -9.82 -20.74
CA PRO A 521 -20.14 -8.82 -20.78
C PRO A 521 -20.03 -8.09 -22.13
N GLN A 522 -20.39 -8.77 -23.22
CA GLN A 522 -20.38 -8.19 -24.56
C GLN A 522 -21.82 -8.00 -25.08
N PRO A 523 -22.22 -6.77 -25.44
CA PRO A 523 -23.54 -6.52 -26.04
C PRO A 523 -23.68 -7.22 -27.39
N LEU A 524 -24.92 -7.48 -27.81
CA LEU A 524 -25.20 -7.92 -29.18
C LEU A 524 -25.28 -6.69 -30.07
N THR A 525 -24.75 -6.78 -31.29
CA THR A 525 -24.79 -5.68 -32.26
C THR A 525 -25.80 -5.99 -33.36
N LEU A 526 -26.62 -4.98 -33.69
CA LEU A 526 -27.58 -4.98 -34.78
C LEU A 526 -27.23 -3.85 -35.74
N THR A 527 -26.86 -4.19 -36.97
CA THR A 527 -26.37 -3.23 -37.97
C THR A 527 -27.47 -2.78 -38.90
N PHE A 528 -27.67 -1.47 -39.03
CA PHE A 528 -28.53 -0.86 -40.05
C PHE A 528 -27.66 -0.13 -41.06
N ARG A 529 -27.84 -0.42 -42.35
CA ARG A 529 -27.14 0.27 -43.44
C ARG A 529 -28.13 0.76 -44.48
N GLY A 530 -27.81 1.89 -45.10
CA GLY A 530 -28.65 2.50 -46.12
C GLY A 530 -28.01 3.74 -46.71
N CYS A 531 -28.75 4.40 -47.59
CA CYS A 531 -28.38 5.68 -48.18
C CYS A 531 -29.57 6.62 -48.11
N VAL A 532 -29.42 7.76 -47.44
CA VAL A 532 -30.42 8.81 -47.42
C VAL A 532 -30.28 9.64 -48.69
N ILE A 533 -31.32 9.65 -49.51
CA ILE A 533 -31.36 10.33 -50.81
C ILE A 533 -32.39 11.47 -50.80
N ALA A 534 -32.15 12.46 -51.65
CA ALA A 534 -33.12 13.52 -51.91
C ALA A 534 -34.34 13.00 -52.67
N PRO A 535 -35.50 13.68 -52.59
CA PRO A 535 -36.62 13.43 -53.48
C PRO A 535 -36.17 13.57 -54.95
N THR A 536 -36.64 12.66 -55.80
CA THR A 536 -36.35 12.67 -57.24
C THR A 536 -37.47 13.36 -58.00
N PHE A 537 -37.14 14.23 -58.96
CA PHE A 537 -38.10 14.97 -59.77
C PHE A 537 -37.51 15.25 -61.15
N HIS A 538 -38.37 15.63 -62.11
CA HIS A 538 -37.94 16.08 -63.44
C HIS A 538 -38.93 17.11 -64.00
N PHE A 539 -38.48 17.84 -65.02
CA PHE A 539 -39.36 18.66 -65.85
C PHE A 539 -39.84 17.87 -67.07
N ASP A 540 -41.04 18.20 -67.55
CA ASP A 540 -41.56 17.73 -68.84
C ASP A 540 -40.74 18.24 -70.04
N VAL A 541 -40.04 19.37 -69.86
CA VAL A 541 -39.18 20.01 -70.87
C VAL A 541 -37.70 20.00 -70.49
N SER A 542 -36.82 20.02 -71.49
CA SER A 542 -35.36 20.11 -71.31
C SER A 542 -34.82 21.55 -71.27
N GLY A 543 -35.66 22.55 -71.55
CA GLY A 543 -35.34 23.96 -71.50
C GLY A 543 -36.53 24.82 -71.89
N ILE A 544 -36.59 26.06 -71.38
CA ILE A 544 -37.64 27.03 -71.70
C ILE A 544 -37.14 27.93 -72.82
N ASN A 545 -37.79 27.90 -73.98
CA ASN A 545 -37.42 28.73 -75.12
C ASN A 545 -38.56 29.68 -75.49
N PHE A 546 -38.36 30.95 -75.16
CA PHE A 546 -39.29 32.04 -75.49
C PHE A 546 -39.18 32.48 -76.95
N GLY A 547 -38.17 32.03 -77.69
CA GLY A 547 -37.96 32.44 -79.08
C GLY A 547 -37.67 33.93 -79.20
N ASP A 548 -38.37 34.59 -80.13
CA ASP A 548 -38.28 36.03 -80.32
C ASP A 548 -39.35 36.76 -79.49
N VAL A 549 -38.94 37.58 -78.53
CA VAL A 549 -39.84 38.31 -77.62
C VAL A 549 -39.86 39.80 -77.97
N ALA A 550 -41.03 40.44 -77.82
CA ALA A 550 -41.22 41.87 -78.07
C ALA A 550 -40.89 42.70 -76.82
N PHE A 551 -40.34 43.90 -77.04
CA PHE A 551 -39.93 44.79 -75.94
C PHE A 551 -41.16 45.29 -75.16
N GLY A 552 -41.15 45.13 -73.85
CA GLY A 552 -42.21 45.58 -72.94
C GLY A 552 -43.49 44.75 -72.98
N PHE A 553 -43.58 43.66 -73.76
CA PHE A 553 -44.76 42.80 -73.79
C PHE A 553 -44.46 41.51 -73.00
N PRO A 554 -45.22 41.22 -71.93
CA PRO A 554 -45.04 39.98 -71.18
C PRO A 554 -45.41 38.78 -72.06
N PHE A 555 -44.53 37.78 -72.10
CA PHE A 555 -44.78 36.50 -72.75
C PHE A 555 -44.62 35.40 -71.72
N THR A 556 -45.62 34.52 -71.60
CA THR A 556 -45.66 33.44 -70.62
C THR A 556 -45.48 32.10 -71.32
N THR A 557 -44.63 31.24 -70.77
CA THR A 557 -44.46 29.84 -71.18
C THR A 557 -44.59 28.98 -69.93
N ALA A 558 -45.26 27.83 -70.07
CA ALA A 558 -45.45 26.90 -68.96
C ALA A 558 -44.55 25.67 -69.10
N CYS A 559 -44.15 25.11 -67.97
CA CYS A 559 -43.56 23.78 -67.84
C CYS A 559 -44.11 23.11 -66.57
N THR A 560 -43.96 21.80 -66.47
CA THR A 560 -44.46 21.02 -65.35
C THR A 560 -43.31 20.36 -64.60
N ILE A 561 -43.26 20.51 -63.28
CA ILE A 561 -42.40 19.69 -62.42
C ILE A 561 -43.18 18.47 -61.98
N PHE A 562 -42.62 17.28 -62.24
CA PHE A 562 -43.16 16.01 -61.80
C PHE A 562 -42.30 15.43 -60.66
N ASN A 563 -42.89 15.25 -59.48
CA ASN A 563 -42.27 14.57 -58.36
C ASN A 563 -42.33 13.05 -58.59
N THR A 564 -41.18 12.44 -58.88
CA THR A 564 -41.06 10.98 -59.07
C THR A 564 -40.81 10.22 -57.77
N SER A 565 -40.74 10.92 -56.64
CA SER A 565 -40.52 10.30 -55.34
C SER A 565 -41.83 9.96 -54.63
N PHE A 566 -41.72 9.10 -53.62
CA PHE A 566 -42.84 8.69 -52.78
C PHE A 566 -43.05 9.61 -51.56
N VAL A 567 -42.31 10.72 -51.50
CA VAL A 567 -42.43 11.72 -50.43
C VAL A 567 -42.80 13.07 -51.04
N PRO A 568 -43.54 13.93 -50.31
CA PRO A 568 -43.80 15.30 -50.77
C PRO A 568 -42.48 16.09 -50.88
N MET A 569 -42.39 16.96 -51.88
CA MET A 569 -41.22 17.76 -52.16
C MET A 569 -41.58 19.25 -52.22
N THR A 570 -41.04 20.05 -51.30
CA THR A 570 -41.16 21.52 -51.32
C THR A 570 -40.01 22.13 -52.11
N PHE A 571 -40.35 22.93 -53.12
CA PHE A 571 -39.37 23.57 -54.00
C PHE A 571 -39.50 25.10 -53.98
N ALA A 572 -38.39 25.77 -54.30
CA ALA A 572 -38.32 27.20 -54.56
C ALA A 572 -37.61 27.44 -55.89
N LEU A 573 -38.20 28.28 -56.74
CA LEU A 573 -37.71 28.57 -58.09
C LEU A 573 -37.12 29.97 -58.16
N ARG A 574 -35.97 30.09 -58.83
CA ARG A 574 -35.36 31.39 -59.12
C ARG A 574 -34.65 31.40 -60.47
N VAL A 575 -34.65 32.54 -61.15
CA VAL A 575 -33.90 32.71 -62.40
C VAL A 575 -32.52 33.30 -62.09
N VAL A 576 -31.47 32.52 -62.31
CA VAL A 576 -30.10 32.96 -62.02
C VAL A 576 -29.58 33.81 -63.18
N GLY A 577 -29.06 34.99 -62.84
CA GLY A 577 -28.58 35.99 -63.80
C GLY A 577 -29.65 36.97 -64.30
N ASP A 578 -30.84 36.94 -63.70
CA ASP A 578 -31.80 38.04 -63.85
C ASP A 578 -31.31 39.30 -63.11
N GLY A 579 -31.87 40.45 -63.44
CA GLY A 579 -31.50 41.72 -62.81
C GLY A 579 -31.87 41.80 -61.33
N GLN A 580 -31.21 42.68 -60.58
CA GLN A 580 -31.49 42.93 -59.15
C GLN A 580 -32.21 44.29 -58.92
N GLY A 581 -32.64 44.94 -59.99
CA GLY A 581 -33.34 46.20 -59.99
C GLY A 581 -34.84 46.06 -59.77
N PRO A 582 -35.60 47.17 -59.89
CA PRO A 582 -37.06 47.12 -59.88
C PRO A 582 -37.60 46.18 -60.98
N PRO A 583 -38.80 45.60 -60.79
CA PRO A 583 -39.41 44.72 -61.78
C PRO A 583 -39.60 45.41 -63.13
N SER A 584 -39.55 44.60 -64.19
CA SER A 584 -39.91 44.97 -65.55
C SER A 584 -41.27 45.64 -65.61
N VAL A 585 -41.40 46.60 -66.51
CA VAL A 585 -42.62 47.39 -66.68
C VAL A 585 -43.22 47.03 -68.02
N SER A 586 -44.45 46.53 -68.01
CA SER A 586 -45.16 46.21 -69.25
C SER A 586 -45.52 47.48 -70.03
N GLY A 587 -45.63 47.38 -71.36
CA GLY A 587 -46.03 48.48 -72.23
C GLY A 587 -47.41 49.04 -71.86
N PHE A 588 -48.31 48.19 -71.35
CA PHE A 588 -49.61 48.62 -70.83
C PHE A 588 -49.48 49.50 -69.58
N GLN A 589 -48.64 49.11 -68.62
CA GLN A 589 -48.36 49.91 -67.42
C GLN A 589 -47.59 51.19 -67.74
N GLN A 590 -46.73 51.16 -68.75
CA GLN A 590 -45.98 52.34 -69.19
C GLN A 590 -46.90 53.40 -69.83
N VAL A 591 -47.98 52.98 -70.49
CA VAL A 591 -48.96 53.88 -71.12
C VAL A 591 -50.01 54.39 -70.13
N SER A 592 -50.36 53.61 -69.10
CA SER A 592 -51.33 54.01 -68.08
C SER A 592 -50.76 54.95 -67.01
N ASP A 593 -49.44 54.97 -66.83
CA ASP A 593 -48.76 55.87 -65.90
C ASP A 593 -48.49 57.26 -66.51
N LEU A 594 -49.46 58.18 -66.36
CA LEU A 594 -49.37 59.56 -66.83
C LEU A 594 -48.20 60.36 -66.23
N SER A 595 -47.54 59.87 -65.16
CA SER A 595 -46.40 60.52 -64.51
C SER A 595 -45.06 60.30 -65.25
N ARG A 596 -44.99 59.36 -66.20
CA ARG A 596 -43.75 58.95 -66.91
C ARG A 596 -43.58 59.53 -68.32
N ARG A 597 -44.15 60.71 -68.61
CA ARG A 597 -43.97 61.38 -69.93
C ARG A 597 -42.57 62.00 -70.15
N ASN A 598 -41.74 62.09 -69.12
CA ASN A 598 -40.37 62.60 -69.24
C ASN A 598 -39.38 61.44 -69.27
N TRP A 599 -38.86 61.12 -70.46
CA TRP A 599 -37.58 60.42 -70.59
C TRP A 599 -36.48 61.39 -70.13
N GLN A 600 -36.23 61.47 -68.82
CA GLN A 600 -34.95 61.97 -68.33
C GLN A 600 -33.92 60.89 -68.65
N GLY A 601 -33.19 61.09 -69.75
CA GLY A 601 -31.94 60.39 -69.99
C GLY A 601 -31.04 60.65 -68.78
N TYR A 602 -30.75 59.60 -68.03
CA TYR A 602 -29.73 59.62 -66.97
C TYR A 602 -28.36 59.76 -67.65
N THR A 603 -27.97 61.00 -67.97
CA THR A 603 -26.58 61.37 -68.17
C THR A 603 -25.96 61.58 -66.80
N GLY A 604 -25.21 60.60 -66.29
CA GLY A 604 -24.38 60.78 -65.10
C GLY A 604 -24.30 59.54 -64.22
N ALA A 605 -23.15 58.86 -64.27
CA ALA A 605 -22.56 58.03 -63.22
C ALA A 605 -23.54 57.35 -62.23
N ASN A 606 -24.16 56.24 -62.67
CA ASN A 606 -24.52 55.04 -61.90
C ASN A 606 -25.36 54.15 -62.83
N VAL A 607 -24.83 52.98 -63.19
CA VAL A 607 -25.55 51.99 -64.02
C VAL A 607 -26.87 51.65 -63.31
N PRO A 608 -28.06 51.83 -63.93
CA PRO A 608 -29.30 51.39 -63.30
C PRO A 608 -29.19 49.89 -63.02
N PRO A 609 -29.60 49.40 -61.83
CA PRO A 609 -29.62 47.97 -61.59
C PRO A 609 -30.49 47.33 -62.68
N HIS A 610 -29.96 46.31 -63.35
CA HIS A 610 -30.68 45.57 -64.38
C HIS A 610 -32.07 45.19 -63.82
N PRO A 611 -33.18 45.45 -64.52
CA PRO A 611 -34.51 45.14 -64.00
C PRO A 611 -34.71 43.62 -63.85
N VAL A 612 -35.56 43.22 -62.91
CA VAL A 612 -36.04 41.82 -62.81
C VAL A 612 -37.02 41.60 -63.95
N GLU A 613 -36.64 40.83 -64.96
CA GLU A 613 -37.43 40.66 -66.19
C GLU A 613 -38.23 39.37 -66.21
N PHE A 614 -37.93 38.42 -65.32
CA PHE A 614 -38.63 37.15 -65.20
C PHE A 614 -39.49 37.09 -63.94
N THR A 615 -40.72 36.61 -64.12
CA THR A 615 -41.63 36.26 -63.03
C THR A 615 -41.97 34.78 -63.14
N VAL A 616 -41.86 34.04 -62.05
CA VAL A 616 -42.18 32.60 -61.98
C VAL A 616 -43.35 32.42 -61.02
N SER A 617 -44.35 31.61 -61.41
CA SER A 617 -45.54 31.34 -60.59
C SER A 617 -45.92 29.85 -60.70
N PRO A 618 -46.04 29.11 -59.59
CA PRO A 618 -45.62 29.49 -58.24
C PRO A 618 -44.08 29.61 -58.15
N ASP A 619 -43.59 30.58 -57.37
CA ASP A 619 -42.16 30.72 -57.04
C ASP A 619 -41.75 29.79 -55.89
N THR A 620 -42.70 29.39 -55.04
CA THR A 620 -42.54 28.34 -54.03
C THR A 620 -43.82 27.49 -53.94
N ASP A 621 -43.69 26.17 -53.92
CA ASP A 621 -44.82 25.25 -53.73
C ASP A 621 -44.37 23.87 -53.21
N THR A 622 -45.33 23.03 -52.78
CA THR A 622 -45.09 21.63 -52.38
C THR A 622 -45.78 20.68 -53.34
N VAL A 623 -45.01 19.79 -53.97
CA VAL A 623 -45.51 18.73 -54.86
C VAL A 623 -45.68 17.45 -54.06
N ASP A 624 -46.91 16.94 -53.98
CA ASP A 624 -47.19 15.65 -53.35
C ASP A 624 -46.46 14.48 -54.04
N ALA A 625 -46.34 13.36 -53.35
CA ALA A 625 -45.73 12.15 -53.89
C ALA A 625 -46.39 11.71 -55.21
N MET A 626 -45.58 11.39 -56.22
CA MET A 626 -46.04 10.92 -57.53
C MET A 626 -47.06 11.87 -58.22
N SER A 627 -46.93 13.17 -57.98
CA SER A 627 -47.80 14.21 -58.53
C SER A 627 -47.00 15.29 -59.28
N ASP A 628 -47.71 16.23 -59.90
CA ASP A 628 -47.13 17.31 -60.68
C ASP A 628 -47.75 18.68 -60.40
N VAL A 629 -46.95 19.71 -60.62
CA VAL A 629 -47.34 21.11 -60.49
C VAL A 629 -46.94 21.87 -61.75
N LEU A 630 -47.88 22.65 -62.29
CA LEU A 630 -47.68 23.55 -63.42
C LEU A 630 -46.97 24.82 -62.98
N ILE A 631 -45.91 25.20 -63.69
CA ILE A 631 -45.13 26.40 -63.46
C ILE A 631 -45.21 27.29 -64.67
N GLU A 632 -45.62 28.54 -64.45
CA GLU A 632 -45.68 29.58 -65.46
C GLU A 632 -44.47 30.51 -65.32
N VAL A 633 -43.66 30.60 -66.37
CA VAL A 633 -42.53 31.53 -66.45
C VAL A 633 -42.87 32.64 -67.43
N THR A 634 -42.94 33.86 -66.92
CA THR A 634 -43.26 35.06 -67.69
C THR A 634 -42.02 35.92 -67.87
N LEU A 635 -41.69 36.24 -69.12
CA LEU A 635 -40.63 37.18 -69.49
C LEU A 635 -41.26 38.50 -69.95
N CYS A 636 -40.95 39.59 -69.27
CA CYS A 636 -41.21 40.95 -69.75
C CYS A 636 -39.88 41.68 -69.93
N SER A 637 -39.46 41.82 -71.19
CA SER A 637 -38.14 42.36 -71.53
C SER A 637 -38.17 43.90 -71.60
N ASN A 638 -37.42 44.57 -70.74
CA ASN A 638 -37.17 46.01 -70.75
C ASN A 638 -35.73 46.35 -71.17
N THR A 639 -34.93 45.34 -71.54
CA THR A 639 -33.54 45.46 -72.00
C THR A 639 -33.33 44.75 -73.33
N VAL A 640 -32.66 45.41 -74.27
CA VAL A 640 -32.34 44.82 -75.59
C VAL A 640 -31.15 43.88 -75.44
N ARG A 641 -31.42 42.60 -75.21
CA ARG A 641 -30.38 41.57 -75.07
C ARG A 641 -30.83 40.18 -75.56
N ARG A 642 -29.86 39.28 -75.66
CA ARG A 642 -30.10 37.84 -75.83
C ARG A 642 -30.02 37.17 -74.46
N TYR A 643 -31.07 36.47 -74.09
CA TYR A 643 -31.19 35.78 -72.82
C TYR A 643 -30.63 34.36 -72.95
N ARG A 644 -29.70 34.02 -72.07
CA ARG A 644 -29.15 32.68 -71.84
C ARG A 644 -29.00 32.50 -70.34
N LEU A 645 -30.13 32.32 -69.67
CA LEU A 645 -30.21 32.21 -68.21
C LEU A 645 -30.61 30.78 -67.83
N ALA A 646 -30.73 30.52 -66.54
CA ALA A 646 -31.23 29.23 -66.06
C ALA A 646 -32.27 29.46 -64.96
N LEU A 647 -33.39 28.74 -65.06
CA LEU A 647 -34.30 28.52 -63.94
C LEU A 647 -33.67 27.49 -63.03
N VAL A 648 -33.52 27.82 -61.76
CA VAL A 648 -32.88 26.98 -60.75
C VAL A 648 -33.93 26.52 -59.76
N VAL A 649 -33.88 25.24 -59.41
CA VAL A 649 -34.71 24.61 -58.40
C VAL A 649 -33.90 24.43 -57.12
N ASP A 650 -34.29 25.14 -56.07
CA ASP A 650 -33.84 24.90 -54.71
C ASP A 650 -34.88 23.99 -54.01
N ILE A 651 -34.44 23.04 -53.20
CA ILE A 651 -35.32 22.10 -52.48
C ILE A 651 -35.14 22.29 -50.99
N GLU A 652 -36.24 22.57 -50.30
CA GLU A 652 -36.21 22.78 -48.85
C GLU A 652 -35.72 21.51 -48.13
N GLY A 653 -34.79 21.68 -47.19
CA GLY A 653 -34.19 20.56 -46.45
C GLY A 653 -33.11 19.76 -47.19
N VAL A 654 -32.95 19.94 -48.51
CA VAL A 654 -31.95 19.23 -49.33
C VAL A 654 -30.78 20.14 -49.73
N GLY A 655 -31.08 21.31 -50.31
CA GLY A 655 -30.05 22.23 -50.79
C GLY A 655 -30.51 23.19 -51.88
N LYS A 656 -29.59 24.05 -52.31
CA LYS A 656 -29.78 25.03 -53.39
C LYS A 656 -29.16 24.53 -54.69
N GLU A 657 -29.67 24.96 -55.82
CA GLU A 657 -29.17 24.59 -57.16
C GLU A 657 -29.20 23.08 -57.45
N ILE A 658 -30.24 22.38 -56.97
CA ILE A 658 -30.38 20.93 -57.14
C ILE A 658 -30.58 20.55 -58.62
N MET A 659 -31.33 21.37 -59.36
CA MET A 659 -31.52 21.22 -60.80
C MET A 659 -31.56 22.58 -61.49
N THR A 660 -31.09 22.63 -62.73
CA THR A 660 -31.13 23.83 -63.57
C THR A 660 -31.80 23.53 -64.90
N LEU A 661 -32.70 24.42 -65.33
CA LEU A 661 -33.43 24.34 -66.59
C LEU A 661 -33.05 25.57 -67.45
N PRO A 662 -32.42 25.39 -68.62
CA PRO A 662 -31.93 26.51 -69.41
C PRO A 662 -33.07 27.35 -70.00
N ILE A 663 -32.96 28.67 -69.88
CA ILE A 663 -33.87 29.66 -70.47
C ILE A 663 -33.19 30.37 -71.64
N ASN A 664 -33.83 30.34 -72.81
CA ASN A 664 -33.37 31.03 -74.01
C ASN A 664 -34.43 32.00 -74.55
N ALA A 665 -34.03 33.23 -74.86
CA ALA A 665 -34.87 34.22 -75.53
C ALA A 665 -34.02 35.19 -76.38
N ARG A 666 -34.60 35.76 -77.42
CA ARG A 666 -33.98 36.82 -78.25
C ARG A 666 -34.94 37.99 -78.35
N LEU A 667 -34.48 39.19 -78.04
CA LEU A 667 -35.28 40.37 -78.33
C LEU A 667 -35.11 40.77 -79.80
N LYS A 668 -36.23 40.92 -80.54
CA LYS A 668 -36.25 41.60 -81.83
C LYS A 668 -36.78 43.02 -81.65
N SER A 669 -35.95 44.02 -81.91
CA SER A 669 -36.44 45.40 -82.06
C SER A 669 -37.22 45.48 -83.38
N HIS A 670 -38.54 45.61 -83.34
CA HIS A 670 -39.27 46.01 -84.53
C HIS A 670 -38.87 47.45 -84.87
N LYS A 671 -38.12 47.63 -85.97
CA LYS A 671 -38.09 48.94 -86.64
C LYS A 671 -39.50 49.18 -87.17
N LEU A 672 -40.25 50.05 -86.52
CA LEU A 672 -41.44 50.66 -87.11
C LEU A 672 -40.96 51.49 -88.31
N THR A 673 -41.14 50.98 -89.52
CA THR A 673 -41.04 51.74 -90.77
C THR A 673 -42.30 52.53 -91.02
#